data_AF-A0AAD5XJT2-F1
#
_entry.id   AF-A0AAD5XJT2-F1
#
_cell.length_a   1.000
_cell.length_b   1.000
_cell.length_c   1.000
_cell.angle_alpha   90.00
_cell.angle_beta   90.00
_cell.angle_gamma   90.00
#
_symmetry.space_group_name_H-M   'P 1'
#
loop_
_entity.id
_entity.type
_entity.pdbx_description
1 polymer ?
#
loop_
_entity_poly.entity_id
_entity_poly.type
_entity_poly.pdbx_seq_one_letter_code
_entity_poly.pdbx_strand_id
1 'polypeptide(L)'
;MFPTGSMLTREDRARLLRETVLKSSHIENLLPQLPGTLPPDPADLQIPLHRRDTFSPGDSNSPAAAGLDDFNTRRLAIARGRHQDSKEETPDAVENAPPPPQSQPEPTPTRKPPATPSYQPRKSTDNDLHAAYVDLQARCRRLETDNADLHARLVDSKHTTQRARDETESAERELRTTRSKLDALQTAADDAARREAAFANITPQEWREANERVDVLIGENDALMSRTRERERDMDELQALLARRDAEAAATASALAQTQQQNTQLRADLAHACERADAAVRESTQCEAELLQANIESDKLAAENRRWAGEVKALQESVGDLKNSLEEITIRYQTHVRESHLLAHRERELLDNLQTTQYERDELASKCHAQATAHTQLRAENEELLSISKAFETRIAVLEGRAHESAGECARQTEIAQEAKLEYEKALITEQALQADLQRRAERLLEIPARARERAEQEIATMRAQFQTEKHALHTDISQLEQRCTHLSHQADRAIRDKRAAESELEKLSRHIPEESERVARALEDVNARLRAAERDKAVVGGRLESLHQKLLREEGRWEKERQMAAERSEDAWRRLRNAERELEETKEAHLATLTKLTDLTHAHTLLSESKTQLQQTHTAQLNAQHQAHTDTTTQLATKISQLSKHADRLTQDLHQISTLRACEHAQHRAEHDELQSTHARVVADLRAQVGRSEARVEEVEKRCGELGAVVAALERKCEEERRLVRECGARLRVAETRAEVLARQVASASRKEVELVDERKRLQRELDRARMDRERIEREHAAALREAHSRLRPSIHDDPDPDSVADDNAAQVRELKAEIDRVKHRTQARSHQRHAQAVMGGLAVAATTMDGGGNDNDELDDLSD
;
A
#
# COMPACT_ATOMS: atom_id res chain seq x y z
N MET A 1 -8.80 -71.92 -52.87
CA MET A 1 -8.40 -72.46 -51.55
C MET A 1 -8.61 -71.37 -50.52
N PHE A 2 -9.24 -71.68 -49.38
CA PHE A 2 -9.27 -70.78 -48.21
C PHE A 2 -7.98 -70.96 -47.39
N PRO A 3 -7.65 -70.01 -46.50
CA PRO A 3 -7.93 -70.30 -45.09
C PRO A 3 -8.87 -69.27 -44.43
N THR A 4 -9.68 -69.78 -43.52
CA THR A 4 -10.69 -69.04 -42.73
C THR A 4 -10.23 -68.82 -41.30
N GLY A 5 -10.55 -67.66 -40.74
CA GLY A 5 -11.01 -67.54 -39.35
C GLY A 5 -9.96 -67.63 -38.24
N SER A 6 -9.57 -66.45 -37.72
CA SER A 6 -9.29 -66.29 -36.29
C SER A 6 -10.36 -65.38 -35.71
N MET A 7 -11.26 -65.91 -34.88
CA MET A 7 -12.18 -65.08 -34.08
C MET A 7 -11.49 -64.71 -32.77
N LEU A 8 -11.48 -63.42 -32.43
CA LEU A 8 -11.04 -62.95 -31.11
C LEU A 8 -11.75 -63.72 -30.00
N THR A 9 -11.00 -64.09 -28.97
CA THR A 9 -11.55 -64.85 -27.85
C THR A 9 -12.47 -63.98 -26.98
N ARG A 10 -13.26 -64.64 -26.13
CA ARG A 10 -14.15 -63.95 -25.19
C ARG A 10 -13.37 -63.14 -24.14
N GLU A 11 -12.10 -63.49 -23.90
CA GLU A 11 -11.19 -62.77 -23.00
C GLU A 11 -10.60 -61.51 -23.66
N ASP A 12 -10.31 -61.55 -24.97
CA ASP A 12 -9.84 -60.36 -25.71
C ASP A 12 -10.92 -59.27 -25.74
N ARG A 13 -12.19 -59.65 -25.95
CA ARG A 13 -13.33 -58.71 -25.81
C ARG A 13 -13.54 -58.22 -24.37
N ALA A 14 -13.20 -59.02 -23.37
CA ALA A 14 -13.29 -58.63 -21.96
C ALA A 14 -12.14 -57.70 -21.53
N ARG A 15 -10.99 -57.71 -22.21
CA ARG A 15 -9.90 -56.74 -22.02
C ARG A 15 -10.22 -55.40 -22.66
N LEU A 16 -10.65 -55.38 -23.93
CA LEU A 16 -11.05 -54.13 -24.61
C LEU A 16 -12.14 -53.35 -23.87
N LEU A 17 -13.10 -54.03 -23.23
CA LEU A 17 -14.15 -53.38 -22.43
C LEU A 17 -13.71 -52.91 -21.03
N ARG A 18 -12.49 -53.23 -20.59
CA ARG A 18 -11.93 -52.71 -19.32
C ARG A 18 -11.04 -51.48 -19.51
N GLU A 19 -10.44 -51.29 -20.68
CA GLU A 19 -9.61 -50.11 -20.98
C GLU A 19 -10.41 -48.85 -21.36
N THR A 20 -11.67 -49.00 -21.80
CA THR A 20 -12.46 -47.87 -22.34
C THR A 20 -13.32 -47.11 -21.32
N VAL A 21 -13.30 -47.45 -20.02
CA VAL A 21 -14.29 -46.95 -19.04
C VAL A 21 -13.71 -46.00 -17.96
N LEU A 22 -12.39 -45.76 -17.91
CA LEU A 22 -11.75 -45.01 -16.80
C LEU A 22 -11.03 -43.69 -17.18
N LYS A 23 -11.36 -43.06 -18.31
CA LYS A 23 -10.87 -41.70 -18.66
C LYS A 23 -11.94 -40.82 -19.31
N SER A 24 -12.95 -40.42 -18.54
CA SER A 24 -13.78 -39.25 -18.89
C SER A 24 -14.33 -38.54 -17.63
N SER A 25 -13.62 -37.50 -17.18
CA SER A 25 -14.16 -36.42 -16.34
C SER A 25 -13.20 -35.22 -16.39
N HIS A 26 -13.71 -34.06 -16.80
CA HIS A 26 -13.30 -32.67 -16.47
C HIS A 26 -11.80 -32.29 -16.28
N ILE A 27 -11.19 -31.31 -16.97
CA ILE A 27 -11.62 -29.93 -17.36
C ILE A 27 -11.85 -29.06 -16.09
N GLU A 28 -11.19 -27.94 -15.79
CA GLU A 28 -10.55 -26.92 -16.65
C GLU A 28 -9.42 -26.12 -15.94
N ASN A 29 -8.44 -25.66 -16.75
CA ASN A 29 -7.62 -24.43 -16.70
C ASN A 29 -7.44 -23.58 -15.41
N LEU A 30 -6.18 -23.22 -15.11
CA LEU A 30 -5.68 -21.83 -14.99
C LEU A 30 -4.14 -21.77 -14.82
N LEU A 31 -3.41 -21.23 -15.81
CA LEU A 31 -2.18 -20.39 -15.71
C LEU A 31 -1.50 -20.25 -17.09
N PRO A 32 -1.10 -19.04 -17.53
CA PRO A 32 -0.48 -18.82 -18.84
C PRO A 32 1.04 -19.04 -18.86
N GLN A 33 1.58 -19.28 -20.05
CA GLN A 33 2.98 -19.62 -20.31
C GLN A 33 3.90 -18.40 -20.33
N LEU A 34 5.09 -18.55 -19.74
CA LEU A 34 6.26 -17.68 -19.95
C LEU A 34 7.14 -18.25 -21.08
N PRO A 35 7.51 -17.47 -22.10
CA PRO A 35 8.60 -17.80 -23.01
C PRO A 35 9.78 -16.81 -22.86
N GLY A 36 11.02 -17.31 -22.83
CA GLY A 36 12.21 -16.46 -23.01
C GLY A 36 13.43 -16.81 -22.16
N THR A 37 14.10 -17.93 -22.44
CA THR A 37 15.48 -18.20 -22.01
C THR A 37 16.43 -18.08 -23.20
N LEU A 38 17.50 -17.27 -23.08
CA LEU A 38 18.75 -17.29 -23.87
C LEU A 38 19.66 -16.12 -23.41
N PRO A 39 20.98 -16.13 -23.68
CA PRO A 39 22.04 -16.60 -22.79
C PRO A 39 22.85 -15.47 -22.11
N PRO A 40 23.79 -15.78 -21.18
CA PRO A 40 24.75 -14.79 -20.68
C PRO A 40 25.95 -14.64 -21.63
N ASP A 41 26.25 -13.41 -22.04
CA ASP A 41 27.47 -13.08 -22.81
C ASP A 41 28.48 -12.32 -21.90
N PRO A 42 29.79 -12.66 -21.88
CA PRO A 42 30.71 -12.16 -20.86
C PRO A 42 31.64 -11.05 -21.39
N ALA A 43 31.25 -9.79 -21.16
CA ALA A 43 32.13 -8.63 -21.35
C ALA A 43 31.85 -7.53 -20.31
N ASP A 44 32.77 -6.57 -20.20
CA ASP A 44 32.64 -5.32 -19.45
C ASP A 44 32.55 -5.39 -17.91
N LEU A 45 33.61 -5.94 -17.29
CA LEU A 45 34.11 -5.40 -16.02
C LEU A 45 35.59 -5.02 -16.14
N GLN A 46 35.84 -3.83 -16.71
CA GLN A 46 37.16 -3.20 -16.67
C GLN A 46 37.37 -2.44 -15.34
N ILE A 47 38.36 -2.95 -14.62
CA ILE A 47 39.17 -2.39 -13.53
C ILE A 47 39.31 -0.84 -13.54
N PRO A 48 39.36 -0.19 -12.35
CA PRO A 48 40.53 0.67 -12.07
C PRO A 48 41.34 0.24 -10.84
N LEU A 49 42.66 0.10 -11.02
CA LEU A 49 43.65 -0.19 -9.98
C LEU A 49 44.28 1.12 -9.47
N HIS A 50 44.28 1.31 -8.15
CA HIS A 50 45.32 2.04 -7.42
C HIS A 50 45.83 1.05 -6.35
N ARG A 51 47.00 0.42 -6.42
CA ARG A 51 48.38 0.90 -6.65
C ARG A 51 48.95 1.70 -5.47
N ARG A 52 49.52 0.98 -4.49
CA ARG A 52 50.89 1.12 -3.93
C ARG A 52 51.06 0.17 -2.73
N ASP A 53 52.00 -0.78 -2.84
CA ASP A 53 53.30 -0.80 -2.14
C ASP A 53 53.12 -1.27 -0.67
N THR A 54 53.79 -2.32 -0.13
CA THR A 54 55.23 -2.66 -0.27
C THR A 54 55.58 -4.04 0.36
N PHE A 55 56.66 -4.71 -0.09
CA PHE A 55 57.36 -5.92 0.47
C PHE A 55 56.51 -7.23 0.64
N SER A 56 56.78 -8.39 0.02
CA SER A 56 57.99 -9.09 -0.47
C SER A 56 58.83 -9.80 0.64
N PRO A 57 59.53 -10.93 0.39
CA PRO A 57 58.96 -12.30 0.42
C PRO A 57 59.82 -13.30 1.24
N GLY A 58 59.41 -14.59 1.40
CA GLY A 58 60.32 -15.63 1.93
C GLY A 58 59.72 -16.95 2.41
N ASP A 59 59.67 -17.94 1.52
CA ASP A 59 60.05 -19.36 1.66
C ASP A 59 59.95 -20.13 3.00
N SER A 60 59.05 -21.12 2.99
CA SER A 60 59.31 -22.55 3.30
C SER A 60 59.52 -23.08 4.75
N ASN A 61 58.97 -24.29 4.94
CA ASN A 61 59.43 -25.38 5.83
C ASN A 61 59.43 -25.26 7.37
N SER A 62 58.30 -25.68 7.95
CA SER A 62 58.25 -26.72 9.02
C SER A 62 58.90 -26.36 10.39
N PRO A 63 59.04 -27.28 11.38
CA PRO A 63 58.15 -27.27 12.55
C PRO A 63 58.89 -27.06 13.90
N ALA A 64 58.15 -27.22 15.01
CA ALA A 64 58.55 -27.08 16.41
C ALA A 64 58.64 -25.61 16.89
N ALA A 65 58.53 -25.26 18.18
CA ALA A 65 57.90 -25.82 19.39
C ALA A 65 58.27 -24.85 20.53
N ALA A 66 57.42 -24.77 21.57
CA ALA A 66 57.71 -24.24 22.91
C ALA A 66 58.04 -22.73 23.09
N GLY A 67 57.31 -22.11 24.04
CA GLY A 67 57.96 -21.37 25.12
C GLY A 67 57.29 -20.05 25.55
N LEU A 68 57.12 -19.93 26.88
CA LEU A 68 56.73 -18.74 27.67
C LEU A 68 55.27 -18.25 27.49
N ASP A 69 54.52 -17.81 28.50
CA ASP A 69 54.55 -17.89 29.99
C ASP A 69 53.16 -17.38 30.49
N ASP A 70 52.63 -17.59 31.71
CA ASP A 70 52.76 -18.61 32.76
C ASP A 70 51.61 -18.34 33.80
N PHE A 71 51.69 -18.90 35.02
CA PHE A 71 50.94 -18.57 36.25
C PHE A 71 49.53 -19.17 36.48
N ASN A 72 49.59 -20.44 36.88
CA ASN A 72 49.16 -20.91 38.22
C ASN A 72 47.68 -20.82 38.65
N THR A 73 47.03 -21.99 38.62
CA THR A 73 46.02 -22.39 39.61
C THR A 73 46.63 -22.64 41.00
N ARG A 74 45.99 -22.15 42.07
CA ARG A 74 45.65 -22.86 43.35
C ARG A 74 45.42 -21.88 44.51
N ARG A 75 44.24 -21.93 45.14
CA ARG A 75 44.12 -22.39 46.55
C ARG A 75 42.66 -22.55 47.02
N LEU A 76 42.54 -23.32 48.10
CA LEU A 76 41.31 -23.77 48.74
C LEU A 76 40.93 -22.90 49.95
N ALA A 77 39.62 -22.67 50.07
CA ALA A 77 38.82 -22.80 51.30
C ALA A 77 38.82 -21.71 52.41
N ILE A 78 37.71 -21.79 53.17
CA ILE A 78 37.47 -21.42 54.59
C ILE A 78 36.60 -20.16 54.87
N ALA A 79 35.36 -20.46 55.30
CA ALA A 79 34.57 -19.88 56.40
C ALA A 79 33.62 -18.66 56.25
N ARG A 80 32.35 -18.97 56.54
CA ARG A 80 31.45 -18.40 57.60
C ARG A 80 31.06 -16.91 57.62
N GLY A 81 29.74 -16.69 57.77
CA GLY A 81 29.10 -15.47 58.30
C GLY A 81 27.78 -15.19 57.58
N ARG A 82 26.60 -15.68 58.00
CA ARG A 82 25.71 -15.13 59.07
C ARG A 82 25.52 -13.61 59.00
N HIS A 83 24.36 -13.17 58.50
CA HIS A 83 23.27 -12.42 59.18
C HIS A 83 22.25 -12.03 58.08
N GLN A 84 20.99 -12.48 58.17
CA GLN A 84 19.87 -11.79 58.84
C GLN A 84 19.60 -10.39 58.28
N ASP A 85 18.59 -10.26 57.41
CA ASP A 85 17.25 -9.70 57.71
C ASP A 85 16.35 -9.95 56.48
N SER A 86 15.10 -10.45 56.57
CA SER A 86 13.89 -9.91 57.22
C SER A 86 13.38 -8.64 56.49
N LYS A 87 12.13 -8.51 56.02
CA LYS A 87 10.87 -9.27 56.13
C LYS A 87 10.02 -9.07 54.86
N GLU A 88 9.11 -10.01 54.57
CA GLU A 88 7.67 -9.69 54.51
C GLU A 88 6.83 -10.97 54.71
N GLU A 89 5.99 -10.95 55.74
CA GLU A 89 5.03 -12.00 56.05
C GLU A 89 3.63 -11.60 55.55
N THR A 90 2.83 -12.55 55.11
CA THR A 90 1.40 -12.79 55.43
C THR A 90 0.82 -13.80 54.40
N PRO A 91 -0.31 -14.50 54.65
CA PRO A 91 -1.37 -14.18 55.63
C PRO A 91 -1.90 -15.35 56.49
N ASP A 92 -2.82 -15.00 57.41
CA ASP A 92 -3.94 -15.76 58.00
C ASP A 92 -3.66 -17.17 58.63
N ALA A 93 -4.17 -17.55 59.82
CA ALA A 93 -5.46 -17.21 60.41
C ALA A 93 -5.65 -17.78 61.85
N VAL A 94 -6.68 -17.26 62.57
CA VAL A 94 -7.57 -17.97 63.54
C VAL A 94 -7.11 -18.23 65.01
N GLU A 95 -8.01 -17.84 65.95
CA GLU A 95 -8.22 -18.29 67.36
C GLU A 95 -7.08 -18.18 68.41
N ASN A 96 -7.24 -17.68 69.65
CA ASN A 96 -8.38 -17.73 70.59
C ASN A 96 -8.17 -16.75 71.79
N ALA A 97 -9.20 -16.51 72.62
CA ALA A 97 -9.18 -15.60 73.80
C ALA A 97 -9.10 -16.39 75.15
N PRO A 98 -9.29 -15.84 76.39
CA PRO A 98 -9.32 -14.45 76.92
C PRO A 98 -8.37 -14.23 78.18
N PRO A 99 -8.72 -13.73 79.42
CA PRO A 99 -8.01 -12.61 80.10
C PRO A 99 -7.41 -12.92 81.52
N PRO A 100 -7.42 -12.00 82.54
CA PRO A 100 -6.37 -11.08 83.07
C PRO A 100 -5.87 -11.55 84.50
N PRO A 101 -5.59 -10.75 85.59
CA PRO A 101 -5.21 -9.33 85.86
C PRO A 101 -4.02 -9.17 86.88
N GLN A 102 -3.89 -8.00 87.57
CA GLN A 102 -3.16 -7.69 88.86
C GLN A 102 -1.63 -7.43 88.80
N SER A 103 -0.98 -6.60 89.65
CA SER A 103 -1.40 -5.60 90.67
C SER A 103 -0.23 -4.66 91.11
N GLN A 104 -0.55 -3.37 91.37
CA GLN A 104 -0.21 -2.45 92.51
C GLN A 104 0.97 -2.72 93.51
N PRO A 105 1.42 -1.75 94.39
CA PRO A 105 0.78 -0.48 94.84
C PRO A 105 1.68 0.79 95.04
N GLU A 106 1.05 1.91 95.44
CA GLU A 106 1.62 3.08 96.18
C GLU A 106 1.76 2.76 97.72
N PRO A 107 1.96 3.65 98.74
CA PRO A 107 2.05 5.14 98.79
C PRO A 107 2.97 5.86 99.85
N THR A 108 3.37 7.12 99.56
CA THR A 108 3.55 8.28 100.51
C THR A 108 4.62 8.21 101.67
N PRO A 109 4.79 9.24 102.55
CA PRO A 109 5.49 10.53 102.25
C PRO A 109 6.51 11.00 103.34
N THR A 110 7.40 11.98 103.09
CA THR A 110 7.81 13.03 104.09
C THR A 110 8.79 14.13 103.60
N ARG A 111 8.42 15.41 103.83
CA ARG A 111 9.22 16.55 104.41
C ARG A 111 10.54 17.07 103.74
N LYS A 112 10.41 18.19 102.97
CA LYS A 112 11.16 19.50 102.96
C LYS A 112 12.51 19.67 103.74
N PRO A 113 13.42 20.65 103.41
CA PRO A 113 13.52 21.59 102.26
C PRO A 113 15.00 21.81 101.73
N PRO A 114 15.61 23.01 101.41
CA PRO A 114 16.33 23.20 100.13
C PRO A 114 17.78 23.77 100.14
N ALA A 115 18.52 23.56 99.04
CA ALA A 115 19.71 24.29 98.49
C ALA A 115 20.40 23.31 97.50
N THR A 116 21.07 23.63 96.39
CA THR A 116 21.79 24.81 95.85
C THR A 116 21.64 24.87 94.30
N PRO A 117 21.96 25.99 93.62
CA PRO A 117 21.94 26.05 92.15
C PRO A 117 23.15 25.33 91.52
N SER A 118 22.88 24.50 90.51
CA SER A 118 23.90 23.79 89.73
C SER A 118 24.54 24.70 88.68
N TYR A 119 25.86 24.67 88.61
CA TYR A 119 26.69 25.49 87.71
C TYR A 119 26.92 24.72 86.39
N GLN A 120 26.46 25.26 85.26
CA GLN A 120 26.81 24.75 83.93
C GLN A 120 27.64 25.78 83.14
N PRO A 121 28.78 25.39 82.53
CA PRO A 121 29.66 26.32 81.84
C PRO A 121 29.12 26.63 80.43
N ARG A 122 28.79 27.89 80.17
CA ARG A 122 28.68 28.41 78.79
C ARG A 122 30.08 28.80 78.30
N LYS A 123 30.36 28.51 77.03
CA LYS A 123 31.65 28.85 76.39
C LYS A 123 31.72 30.37 76.19
N SER A 124 32.68 31.01 76.83
CA SER A 124 32.95 32.45 76.74
C SER A 124 33.61 32.81 75.41
N THR A 125 33.19 33.94 74.82
CA THR A 125 33.91 34.62 73.73
C THR A 125 34.75 35.77 74.30
N ASP A 126 35.90 36.07 73.68
CA ASP A 126 36.96 36.91 74.27
C ASP A 126 36.55 38.35 74.69
N ASN A 127 35.40 38.86 74.26
CA ASN A 127 34.91 40.18 74.68
C ASN A 127 34.51 40.27 76.16
N ASP A 128 34.07 39.16 76.79
CA ASP A 128 33.58 39.20 78.18
C ASP A 128 34.72 39.35 79.21
N LEU A 129 35.92 38.86 78.88
CA LEU A 129 37.11 38.96 79.74
C LEU A 129 37.64 40.41 79.84
N HIS A 130 37.44 41.22 78.79
CA HIS A 130 37.88 42.61 78.80
C HIS A 130 36.99 43.47 79.72
N ALA A 131 35.66 43.24 79.69
CA ALA A 131 34.72 43.92 80.59
C ALA A 131 35.00 43.60 82.07
N ALA A 132 35.25 42.33 82.40
CA ALA A 132 35.57 41.90 83.76
C ALA A 132 36.88 42.51 84.31
N TYR A 133 37.88 42.74 83.44
CA TYR A 133 39.14 43.38 83.82
C TYR A 133 38.97 44.86 84.18
N VAL A 134 38.18 45.60 83.39
CA VAL A 134 37.89 47.03 83.64
C VAL A 134 37.14 47.23 84.96
N ASP A 135 36.15 46.38 85.25
CA ASP A 135 35.39 46.44 86.50
C ASP A 135 36.24 46.13 87.74
N LEU A 136 37.19 45.19 87.62
CA LEU A 136 38.15 44.90 88.70
C LEU A 136 39.09 46.09 88.96
N GLN A 137 39.57 46.74 87.91
CA GLN A 137 40.44 47.92 88.02
C GLN A 137 39.71 49.13 88.64
N ALA A 138 38.42 49.31 88.33
CA ALA A 138 37.56 50.32 88.95
C ALA A 138 37.28 50.04 90.44
N ARG A 139 37.35 48.77 90.89
CA ARG A 139 37.14 48.37 92.28
C ARG A 139 38.35 48.66 93.17
N CYS A 140 39.57 48.42 92.67
CA CYS A 140 40.81 48.71 93.40
C CYS A 140 40.92 50.20 93.77
N ARG A 141 40.63 51.11 92.83
CA ARG A 141 40.74 52.56 93.06
C ARG A 141 39.82 53.11 94.16
N ARG A 142 38.67 52.45 94.43
CA ARG A 142 37.75 52.87 95.52
C ARG A 142 38.27 52.47 96.90
N LEU A 143 38.92 51.30 96.99
CA LEU A 143 39.53 50.84 98.26
C LEU A 143 40.77 51.66 98.64
N GLU A 144 41.42 52.31 97.67
CA GLU A 144 42.51 53.26 97.91
C GLU A 144 41.99 54.61 98.45
N THR A 145 40.85 55.11 97.96
CA THR A 145 40.24 56.35 98.49
C THR A 145 39.69 56.17 99.91
N ASP A 146 39.02 55.06 100.19
CA ASP A 146 38.39 54.81 101.49
C ASP A 146 39.42 54.69 102.64
N ASN A 147 40.64 54.21 102.34
CA ASN A 147 41.75 54.16 103.29
C ASN A 147 42.34 55.54 103.62
N ALA A 148 42.31 56.49 102.68
CA ALA A 148 42.81 57.85 102.91
C ALA A 148 41.91 58.61 103.89
N ASP A 149 40.58 58.50 103.72
CA ASP A 149 39.59 59.15 104.58
C ASP A 149 39.63 58.63 106.03
N LEU A 150 39.88 57.34 106.23
CA LEU A 150 40.04 56.76 107.58
C LEU A 150 41.29 57.29 108.28
N HIS A 151 42.37 57.54 107.55
CA HIS A 151 43.59 58.13 108.12
C HIS A 151 43.40 59.60 108.55
N ALA A 152 42.64 60.40 107.80
CA ALA A 152 42.33 61.78 108.17
C ALA A 152 41.56 61.87 109.49
N ARG A 153 40.49 61.07 109.65
CA ARG A 153 39.64 61.08 110.86
C ARG A 153 40.38 60.68 112.15
N LEU A 154 41.47 59.90 112.04
CA LEU A 154 42.30 59.52 113.18
C LEU A 154 43.17 60.68 113.71
N VAL A 155 43.48 61.67 112.87
CA VAL A 155 44.32 62.83 113.24
C VAL A 155 43.50 63.85 114.04
N ASP A 156 42.29 64.19 113.58
CA ASP A 156 41.43 65.19 114.24
C ASP A 156 41.05 64.79 115.69
N SER A 157 40.84 63.50 115.93
CA SER A 157 40.55 62.93 117.25
C SER A 157 41.68 63.16 118.28
N LYS A 158 42.94 63.29 117.82
CA LYS A 158 44.09 63.59 118.68
C LYS A 158 44.25 65.07 119.01
N HIS A 159 43.70 65.98 118.20
CA HIS A 159 43.77 67.41 118.46
C HIS A 159 42.69 67.93 119.42
N THR A 160 41.51 67.31 119.42
CA THR A 160 40.42 67.66 120.35
C THR A 160 40.72 67.30 121.80
N THR A 161 41.38 66.16 122.03
CA THR A 161 41.76 65.68 123.38
C THR A 161 42.88 66.46 124.05
N GLN A 162 43.68 67.22 123.28
CA GLN A 162 44.74 68.07 123.84
C GLN A 162 44.18 69.39 124.41
N ARG A 163 43.26 70.07 123.69
CA ARG A 163 42.69 71.37 124.12
C ARG A 163 41.94 71.31 125.47
N ALA A 164 41.23 70.22 125.73
CA ALA A 164 40.44 70.06 126.96
C ALA A 164 41.28 70.01 128.26
N ARG A 165 42.60 69.78 128.17
CA ARG A 165 43.50 69.86 129.34
C ARG A 165 43.87 71.30 129.68
N ASP A 166 44.24 72.08 128.67
CA ASP A 166 44.75 73.45 128.83
C ASP A 166 43.72 74.39 129.48
N GLU A 167 42.42 74.17 129.23
CA GLU A 167 41.32 74.98 129.78
C GLU A 167 41.13 74.75 131.30
N THR A 168 41.40 73.54 131.81
CA THR A 168 41.20 73.22 133.24
C THR A 168 42.23 73.88 134.16
N GLU A 169 43.47 74.08 133.70
CA GLU A 169 44.52 74.74 134.49
C GLU A 169 44.35 76.25 134.63
N SER A 170 43.49 76.87 133.81
CA SER A 170 43.23 78.31 133.85
C SER A 170 42.31 78.69 135.03
N ALA A 171 41.26 77.88 135.26
CA ALA A 171 40.20 78.20 136.22
C ALA A 171 40.66 78.22 137.69
N GLU A 172 41.66 77.41 138.08
CA GLU A 172 42.13 77.34 139.46
C GLU A 172 42.92 78.60 139.92
N ARG A 173 43.38 79.44 138.99
CA ARG A 173 44.22 80.61 139.31
C ARG A 173 43.39 81.82 139.76
N GLU A 174 42.16 81.99 139.25
CA GLU A 174 41.33 83.16 139.54
C GLU A 174 40.73 83.14 140.96
N LEU A 175 40.35 81.95 141.44
CA LEU A 175 39.69 81.73 142.75
C LEU A 175 40.54 82.11 143.98
N ARG A 176 41.85 82.36 143.82
CA ARG A 176 42.72 82.81 144.93
C ARG A 176 42.73 84.34 145.10
N THR A 177 42.25 85.11 144.13
CA THR A 177 42.40 86.58 144.12
C THR A 177 41.24 87.35 144.75
N THR A 178 40.06 86.74 144.86
CA THR A 178 38.83 87.40 145.33
C THR A 178 38.67 87.42 146.85
N ARG A 179 39.40 86.55 147.57
CA ARG A 179 39.24 86.35 149.02
C ARG A 179 39.98 87.38 149.91
N SER A 180 40.89 88.19 149.38
CA SER A 180 41.68 89.15 150.17
C SER A 180 41.12 90.57 150.27
N LYS A 181 39.96 90.85 149.65
CA LYS A 181 39.38 92.21 149.56
C LYS A 181 38.25 92.50 150.53
N LEU A 182 37.81 91.52 151.34
CA LEU A 182 36.63 91.67 152.21
C LEU A 182 36.96 92.20 153.62
N ASP A 183 38.17 91.94 154.15
CA ASP A 183 38.51 92.18 155.56
C ASP A 183 38.90 93.65 155.90
N ALA A 184 38.77 94.59 154.96
CA ALA A 184 39.42 95.90 155.04
C ALA A 184 38.51 97.12 155.36
N LEU A 185 37.20 96.95 155.53
CA LEU A 185 36.24 98.08 155.55
C LEU A 185 35.38 98.23 156.82
N GLN A 186 35.74 97.60 157.95
CA GLN A 186 34.84 97.49 159.12
C GLN A 186 35.35 98.17 160.41
N THR A 187 36.26 99.16 160.32
CA THR A 187 37.00 99.69 161.49
C THR A 187 37.15 101.23 161.57
N ALA A 188 36.18 102.03 161.06
CA ALA A 188 36.37 103.50 160.95
C ALA A 188 35.11 104.38 161.17
N ALA A 189 34.20 104.05 162.10
CA ALA A 189 32.93 104.78 162.29
C ALA A 189 32.91 105.77 163.50
N ASP A 190 32.86 105.27 164.74
CA ASP A 190 32.24 106.05 165.83
C ASP A 190 33.17 106.46 166.98
N ASP A 191 33.83 107.62 166.84
CA ASP A 191 34.65 108.24 167.89
C ASP A 191 34.49 109.79 167.90
N ALA A 192 33.26 110.30 168.12
CA ALA A 192 32.98 111.76 168.04
C ALA A 192 31.74 112.26 168.83
N ALA A 193 31.82 112.37 170.18
CA ALA A 193 30.77 113.06 170.96
C ALA A 193 31.18 113.55 172.38
N ARG A 194 32.05 114.58 172.54
CA ARG A 194 32.20 115.33 173.82
C ARG A 194 32.64 116.80 173.65
N ARG A 195 32.12 117.66 174.56
CA ARG A 195 32.45 119.10 174.85
C ARG A 195 31.80 120.12 173.87
N GLU A 196 31.52 121.38 174.22
CA GLU A 196 32.04 122.28 175.28
C GLU A 196 30.96 123.16 175.97
N ALA A 197 31.34 123.91 177.02
CA ALA A 197 30.53 124.95 177.67
C ALA A 197 31.37 126.04 178.37
N ALA A 198 30.78 127.25 178.46
CA ALA A 198 31.02 128.37 179.42
C ALA A 198 32.29 129.25 179.34
N PHE A 199 32.08 130.58 179.53
CA PHE A 199 32.96 131.51 180.28
C PHE A 199 32.21 132.81 180.67
N ALA A 200 32.62 133.47 181.78
CA ALA A 200 32.16 134.78 182.25
C ALA A 200 33.13 135.40 183.30
N ASN A 201 33.13 136.75 183.46
CA ASN A 201 33.44 137.57 184.67
C ASN A 201 34.20 138.88 184.34
N ILE A 202 33.65 140.06 184.66
CA ILE A 202 34.32 141.38 184.54
C ILE A 202 33.83 142.37 185.67
N THR A 203 34.33 143.61 185.74
CA THR A 203 34.49 144.48 186.95
C THR A 203 34.13 145.98 186.74
N PRO A 204 34.06 146.84 187.80
CA PRO A 204 33.22 148.07 187.83
C PRO A 204 33.40 149.21 186.82
N GLN A 205 34.37 149.17 185.90
CA GLN A 205 34.45 150.18 184.83
C GLN A 205 33.30 150.02 183.81
N GLU A 206 32.74 148.82 183.72
CA GLU A 206 31.62 148.45 182.84
C GLU A 206 30.26 148.93 183.33
N TRP A 207 30.16 149.45 184.56
CA TRP A 207 28.87 149.84 185.14
C TRP A 207 28.20 151.01 184.40
N ARG A 208 28.94 151.71 183.53
CA ARG A 208 28.39 152.69 182.56
C ARG A 208 27.93 152.07 181.24
N GLU A 209 28.58 151.02 180.75
CA GLU A 209 28.10 150.24 179.59
C GLU A 209 26.88 149.37 179.96
N ALA A 210 26.79 148.95 181.22
CA ALA A 210 25.67 148.17 181.74
C ALA A 210 24.32 148.91 181.62
N ASN A 211 24.28 150.24 181.75
CA ASN A 211 23.03 151.00 181.60
C ASN A 211 22.55 151.08 180.15
N GLU A 212 23.45 151.17 179.16
CA GLU A 212 23.07 151.09 177.73
C GLU A 212 22.67 149.66 177.33
N ARG A 213 23.22 148.63 178.00
CA ARG A 213 22.80 147.23 177.80
C ARG A 213 21.41 146.93 178.33
N VAL A 214 20.88 147.63 179.34
CA VAL A 214 19.52 147.37 179.85
C VAL A 214 18.45 147.66 178.79
N ASP A 215 18.59 148.74 178.02
CA ASP A 215 17.64 149.08 176.95
C ASP A 215 17.77 148.14 175.73
N VAL A 216 18.97 147.64 175.43
CA VAL A 216 19.19 146.62 174.38
C VAL A 216 18.62 145.26 174.78
N LEU A 217 18.80 144.84 176.04
CA LEU A 217 18.34 143.53 176.54
C LEU A 217 16.81 143.38 176.57
N ILE A 218 16.07 144.49 176.66
CA ILE A 218 14.60 144.46 176.53
C ILE A 218 14.22 144.16 175.06
N GLY A 219 14.89 144.77 174.09
CA GLY A 219 14.67 144.48 172.65
C GLY A 219 15.12 143.08 172.22
N GLU A 220 16.19 142.54 172.82
CA GLU A 220 16.68 141.18 172.51
C GLU A 220 15.76 140.07 173.04
N ASN A 221 15.04 140.30 174.14
CA ASN A 221 14.13 139.31 174.73
C ASN A 221 12.92 139.03 173.81
N ASP A 222 12.31 140.08 173.27
CA ASP A 222 11.20 139.96 172.30
C ASP A 222 11.64 139.32 170.97
N ALA A 223 12.89 139.57 170.54
CA ALA A 223 13.48 138.91 169.36
C ALA A 223 13.72 137.40 169.59
N LEU A 224 14.09 136.99 170.81
CA LEU A 224 14.30 135.58 171.16
C LEU A 224 12.99 134.78 171.21
N MET A 225 11.91 135.37 171.73
CA MET A 225 10.58 134.74 171.78
C MET A 225 9.90 134.59 170.41
N SER A 226 10.37 135.33 169.40
CA SER A 226 9.95 135.12 168.01
C SER A 226 10.72 133.96 167.36
N ARG A 227 12.04 133.88 167.59
CA ARG A 227 12.91 132.82 167.04
C ARG A 227 12.62 131.41 167.58
N THR A 228 12.11 131.27 168.80
CA THR A 228 11.67 129.95 169.31
C THR A 228 10.44 129.43 168.56
N ARG A 229 9.49 130.30 168.21
CA ARG A 229 8.27 129.92 167.46
C ARG A 229 8.50 129.65 165.97
N GLU A 230 9.59 130.13 165.39
CA GLU A 230 10.00 129.77 164.04
C GLU A 230 10.62 128.36 164.01
N ARG A 231 11.53 128.05 164.95
CA ARG A 231 12.16 126.72 165.05
C ARG A 231 11.19 125.56 165.30
N GLU A 232 10.08 125.81 165.99
CA GLU A 232 9.04 124.79 166.19
C GLU A 232 8.35 124.43 164.85
N ARG A 233 8.16 125.40 163.94
CA ARG A 233 7.57 125.14 162.61
C ARG A 233 8.53 124.39 161.68
N ASP A 234 9.81 124.78 161.68
CA ASP A 234 10.84 124.13 160.85
C ASP A 234 11.00 122.64 161.21
N MET A 235 10.81 122.28 162.50
CA MET A 235 10.85 120.90 162.97
C MET A 235 9.69 120.05 162.45
N ASP A 236 8.48 120.60 162.38
CA ASP A 236 7.30 119.88 161.89
C ASP A 236 7.38 119.65 160.36
N GLU A 237 7.90 120.61 159.59
CA GLU A 237 8.11 120.45 158.15
C GLU A 237 9.15 119.36 157.82
N LEU A 238 10.22 119.26 158.61
CA LEU A 238 11.23 118.20 158.45
C LEU A 238 10.69 116.80 158.76
N GLN A 239 9.80 116.66 159.75
CA GLN A 239 9.14 115.38 160.04
C GLN A 239 8.21 114.95 158.89
N ALA A 240 7.47 115.88 158.28
CA ALA A 240 6.61 115.60 157.14
C ALA A 240 7.38 115.14 155.89
N LEU A 241 8.59 115.70 155.65
CA LEU A 241 9.45 115.31 154.54
C LEU A 241 10.05 113.91 154.70
N LEU A 242 10.41 113.50 155.92
CA LEU A 242 10.90 112.15 156.20
C LEU A 242 9.83 111.09 155.94
N ALA A 243 8.62 111.28 156.48
CA ALA A 243 7.51 110.34 156.28
C ALA A 243 7.15 110.15 154.79
N ARG A 244 7.30 111.20 153.97
CA ARG A 244 7.11 111.11 152.51
C ARG A 244 8.21 110.31 151.82
N ARG A 245 9.46 110.43 152.27
CA ARG A 245 10.61 109.69 151.71
C ARG A 245 10.55 108.19 152.02
N ASP A 246 10.07 107.82 153.21
CA ASP A 246 9.88 106.41 153.57
C ASP A 246 8.79 105.73 152.70
N ALA A 247 7.71 106.45 152.37
CA ALA A 247 6.68 105.96 151.47
C ALA A 247 7.20 105.77 150.02
N GLU A 248 8.03 106.69 149.52
CA GLU A 248 8.70 106.59 148.20
C GLU A 248 9.68 105.40 148.16
N ALA A 249 10.41 105.13 149.25
CA ALA A 249 11.29 103.96 149.38
C ALA A 249 10.53 102.62 149.40
N ALA A 250 9.41 102.53 150.12
CA ALA A 250 8.59 101.32 150.16
C ALA A 250 7.99 100.97 148.78
N ALA A 251 7.53 101.97 148.03
CA ALA A 251 6.98 101.78 146.68
C ALA A 251 8.03 101.24 145.69
N THR A 252 9.25 101.79 145.72
CA THR A 252 10.33 101.35 144.82
C THR A 252 10.83 99.93 145.14
N ALA A 253 10.88 99.54 146.42
CA ALA A 253 11.20 98.16 146.81
C ALA A 253 10.16 97.14 146.30
N SER A 254 8.87 97.49 146.34
CA SER A 254 7.78 96.64 145.82
C SER A 254 7.88 96.44 144.30
N ALA A 255 8.15 97.52 143.54
CA ALA A 255 8.34 97.45 142.10
C ALA A 255 9.55 96.56 141.71
N LEU A 256 10.67 96.66 142.46
CA LEU A 256 11.84 95.82 142.22
C LEU A 256 11.51 94.33 142.40
N ALA A 257 10.78 93.95 143.44
CA ALA A 257 10.37 92.57 143.68
C ALA A 257 9.50 92.00 142.54
N GLN A 258 8.55 92.78 142.00
CA GLN A 258 7.76 92.36 140.83
C GLN A 258 8.62 92.14 139.58
N THR A 259 9.57 93.04 139.29
CA THR A 259 10.45 92.87 138.11
C THR A 259 11.40 91.68 138.22
N GLN A 260 11.81 91.32 139.44
CA GLN A 260 12.59 90.09 139.70
C GLN A 260 11.75 88.83 139.45
N GLN A 261 10.49 88.81 139.92
CA GLN A 261 9.57 87.69 139.68
C GLN A 261 9.26 87.50 138.18
N GLN A 262 9.02 88.59 137.44
CA GLN A 262 8.85 88.54 135.98
C GLN A 262 10.10 88.00 135.26
N ASN A 263 11.31 88.38 135.71
CA ASN A 263 12.56 87.86 135.14
C ASN A 263 12.73 86.35 135.37
N THR A 264 12.36 85.83 136.54
CA THR A 264 12.40 84.38 136.79
C THR A 264 11.43 83.62 135.92
N GLN A 265 10.24 84.18 135.66
CA GLN A 265 9.21 83.55 134.85
C GLN A 265 9.59 83.50 133.36
N LEU A 266 10.09 84.62 132.81
CA LEU A 266 10.60 84.66 131.43
C LEU A 266 11.78 83.69 131.18
N ARG A 267 12.63 83.45 132.19
CA ARG A 267 13.71 82.44 132.08
C ARG A 267 13.19 81.01 132.03
N ALA A 268 12.12 80.70 132.77
CA ALA A 268 11.46 79.39 132.70
C ALA A 268 10.78 79.18 131.34
N ASP A 269 10.07 80.19 130.83
CA ASP A 269 9.42 80.14 129.52
C ASP A 269 10.43 79.96 128.38
N LEU A 270 11.60 80.61 128.47
CA LEU A 270 12.66 80.51 127.48
C LEU A 270 13.36 79.14 127.51
N ALA A 271 13.56 78.55 128.69
CA ALA A 271 14.05 77.16 128.81
C ALA A 271 13.06 76.17 128.17
N HIS A 272 11.76 76.30 128.47
CA HIS A 272 10.70 75.46 127.89
C HIS A 272 10.51 75.70 126.37
N ALA A 273 10.88 76.87 125.84
CA ALA A 273 10.95 77.11 124.40
C ALA A 273 12.12 76.35 123.75
N CYS A 274 13.31 76.39 124.36
CA CYS A 274 14.47 75.63 123.87
C CYS A 274 14.24 74.11 123.86
N GLU A 275 13.68 73.55 124.94
CA GLU A 275 13.38 72.11 125.00
C GLU A 275 12.40 71.66 123.91
N ARG A 276 11.41 72.49 123.56
CA ARG A 276 10.48 72.24 122.45
C ARG A 276 11.16 72.35 121.08
N ALA A 277 12.09 73.28 120.90
CA ALA A 277 12.88 73.37 119.68
C ALA A 277 13.78 72.13 119.48
N ASP A 278 14.45 71.69 120.54
CA ASP A 278 15.26 70.46 120.54
C ASP A 278 14.42 69.20 120.26
N ALA A 279 13.20 69.11 120.81
CA ALA A 279 12.27 68.03 120.52
C ALA A 279 11.86 68.01 119.03
N ALA A 280 11.45 69.18 118.49
CA ALA A 280 11.07 69.31 117.08
C ALA A 280 12.22 69.01 116.11
N VAL A 281 13.48 69.36 116.46
CA VAL A 281 14.66 68.98 115.66
C VAL A 281 14.85 67.46 115.64
N ARG A 282 14.73 66.78 116.80
CA ARG A 282 14.84 65.31 116.86
C ARG A 282 13.75 64.65 116.02
N GLU A 283 12.50 65.08 116.15
CA GLU A 283 11.37 64.59 115.35
C GLU A 283 11.61 64.80 113.84
N SER A 284 12.08 65.99 113.43
CA SER A 284 12.45 66.26 112.03
C SER A 284 13.53 65.30 111.50
N THR A 285 14.61 65.09 112.27
CA THR A 285 15.67 64.15 111.86
C THR A 285 15.20 62.70 111.81
N GLN A 286 14.22 62.31 112.64
CA GLN A 286 13.62 60.99 112.59
C GLN A 286 12.74 60.83 111.33
N CYS A 287 11.90 61.81 111.02
CA CYS A 287 11.09 61.80 109.80
C CYS A 287 11.94 61.81 108.53
N GLU A 288 13.07 62.51 108.52
CA GLU A 288 14.04 62.46 107.41
C GLU A 288 14.64 61.05 107.23
N ALA A 289 15.02 60.38 108.33
CA ALA A 289 15.53 59.01 108.28
C ALA A 289 14.46 58.00 107.81
N GLU A 290 13.22 58.16 108.28
CA GLU A 290 12.08 57.32 107.86
C GLU A 290 11.72 57.54 106.38
N LEU A 291 11.77 58.77 105.87
CA LEU A 291 11.60 59.07 104.45
C LEU A 291 12.72 58.49 103.58
N LEU A 292 13.97 58.54 104.05
CA LEU A 292 15.12 57.98 103.33
C LEU A 292 15.02 56.45 103.27
N GLN A 293 14.62 55.80 104.36
CA GLN A 293 14.33 54.36 104.40
C GLN A 293 13.15 53.99 103.46
N ALA A 294 12.05 54.76 103.49
CA ALA A 294 10.91 54.53 102.61
C ALA A 294 11.26 54.71 101.12
N ASN A 295 12.13 55.66 100.78
CA ASN A 295 12.65 55.81 99.41
C ASN A 295 13.50 54.61 98.98
N ILE A 296 14.39 54.11 99.86
CA ILE A 296 15.18 52.89 99.59
C ILE A 296 14.27 51.68 99.37
N GLU A 297 13.17 51.56 100.12
CA GLU A 297 12.18 50.50 99.94
C GLU A 297 11.35 50.68 98.66
N SER A 298 10.99 51.92 98.31
CA SER A 298 10.33 52.25 97.04
C SER A 298 11.23 51.90 95.84
N ASP A 299 12.52 52.22 95.88
CA ASP A 299 13.49 51.87 94.84
C ASP A 299 13.69 50.35 94.70
N LYS A 300 13.71 49.60 95.82
CA LYS A 300 13.74 48.13 95.79
C LYS A 300 12.48 47.56 95.14
N LEU A 301 11.29 48.01 95.55
CA LEU A 301 10.03 47.58 94.97
C LEU A 301 9.89 47.99 93.49
N ALA A 302 10.46 49.13 93.09
CA ALA A 302 10.52 49.55 91.70
C ALA A 302 11.48 48.68 90.88
N ALA A 303 12.63 48.29 91.44
CA ALA A 303 13.57 47.35 90.80
C ALA A 303 12.96 45.94 90.68
N GLU A 304 12.28 45.44 91.71
CA GLU A 304 11.55 44.18 91.67
C GLU A 304 10.42 44.20 90.64
N ASN A 305 9.60 45.26 90.60
CA ASN A 305 8.57 45.41 89.56
C ASN A 305 9.14 45.44 88.14
N ARG A 306 10.29 46.11 87.91
CA ARG A 306 10.98 46.07 86.60
C ARG A 306 11.46 44.67 86.25
N ARG A 307 11.98 43.93 87.24
CA ARG A 307 12.41 42.54 87.07
C ARG A 307 11.24 41.64 86.73
N TRP A 308 10.15 41.67 87.50
CA TRP A 308 8.94 40.88 87.21
C TRP A 308 8.32 41.25 85.85
N ALA A 309 8.31 42.53 85.47
CA ALA A 309 7.87 42.95 84.14
C ALA A 309 8.77 42.39 83.01
N GLY A 310 10.08 42.26 83.25
CA GLY A 310 11.01 41.58 82.34
C GLY A 310 10.75 40.08 82.25
N GLU A 311 10.58 39.41 83.39
CA GLU A 311 10.26 37.97 83.44
C GLU A 311 8.90 37.65 82.78
N VAL A 312 7.89 38.50 82.96
CA VAL A 312 6.58 38.39 82.26
C VAL A 312 6.73 38.56 80.75
N LYS A 313 7.55 39.51 80.26
CA LYS A 313 7.81 39.66 78.82
C LYS A 313 8.52 38.45 78.23
N ALA A 314 9.57 37.95 78.90
CA ALA A 314 10.28 36.75 78.45
C ALA A 314 9.36 35.51 78.42
N LEU A 315 8.44 35.38 79.38
CA LEU A 315 7.41 34.33 79.36
C LEU A 315 6.37 34.54 78.24
N GLN A 316 5.98 35.78 77.93
CA GLN A 316 5.09 36.09 76.81
C GLN A 316 5.74 35.76 75.45
N GLU A 317 7.02 36.09 75.27
CA GLU A 317 7.82 35.72 74.09
C GLU A 317 7.90 34.19 73.96
N SER A 318 8.27 33.49 75.05
CA SER A 318 8.31 32.02 75.06
C SER A 318 6.94 31.37 74.77
N VAL A 319 5.83 31.94 75.25
CA VAL A 319 4.47 31.48 74.92
C VAL A 319 4.12 31.77 73.45
N GLY A 320 4.64 32.85 72.87
CA GLY A 320 4.55 33.12 71.43
C GLY A 320 5.25 32.06 70.61
N ASP A 321 6.51 31.76 70.93
CA ASP A 321 7.30 30.73 70.23
C ASP A 321 6.69 29.33 70.38
N LEU A 322 6.15 28.99 71.55
CA LEU A 322 5.43 27.73 71.78
C LEU A 322 4.12 27.64 70.99
N LYS A 323 3.41 28.75 70.77
CA LYS A 323 2.23 28.78 69.90
C LYS A 323 2.61 28.62 68.43
N ASN A 324 3.60 29.38 67.97
CA ASN A 324 4.09 29.33 66.59
C ASN A 324 4.59 27.92 66.23
N SER A 325 5.34 27.27 67.13
CA SER A 325 5.81 25.89 66.93
C SER A 325 4.68 24.85 67.01
N LEU A 326 3.67 25.04 67.86
CA LEU A 326 2.47 24.18 67.89
C LEU A 326 1.67 24.29 66.58
N GLU A 327 1.50 25.51 66.06
CA GLU A 327 0.84 25.76 64.77
C GLU A 327 1.63 25.14 63.61
N GLU A 328 2.96 25.30 63.60
CA GLU A 328 3.83 24.69 62.59
C GLU A 328 3.77 23.15 62.63
N ILE A 329 3.83 22.54 63.82
CA ILE A 329 3.67 21.09 63.99
C ILE A 329 2.28 20.63 63.51
N THR A 330 1.23 21.41 63.79
CA THR A 330 -0.14 21.12 63.34
C THR A 330 -0.27 21.18 61.82
N ILE A 331 0.34 22.19 61.18
CA ILE A 331 0.38 22.33 59.71
C ILE A 331 1.16 21.17 59.10
N ARG A 332 2.33 20.82 59.63
CA ARG A 332 3.15 19.68 59.17
C ARG A 332 2.38 18.36 59.30
N TYR A 333 1.69 18.13 60.42
CA TYR A 333 0.84 16.95 60.62
C TYR A 333 -0.32 16.88 59.60
N GLN A 334 -1.06 17.97 59.41
CA GLN A 334 -2.15 18.02 58.41
C GLN A 334 -1.63 17.81 56.98
N THR A 335 -0.45 18.32 56.66
CA THR A 335 0.19 18.13 55.35
C THR A 335 0.58 16.66 55.16
N HIS A 336 1.24 16.05 56.14
CA HIS A 336 1.60 14.62 56.11
C HIS A 336 0.37 13.70 56.03
N VAL A 337 -0.75 14.04 56.67
CA VAL A 337 -2.02 13.29 56.54
C VAL A 337 -2.56 13.37 55.10
N ARG A 338 -2.53 14.55 54.47
CA ARG A 338 -2.94 14.70 53.06
C ARG A 338 -2.00 13.96 52.10
N GLU A 339 -0.70 14.05 52.31
CA GLU A 339 0.32 13.33 51.52
C GLU A 339 0.16 11.81 51.66
N SER A 340 -0.05 11.31 52.88
CA SER A 340 -0.33 9.89 53.14
C SER A 340 -1.60 9.40 52.44
N HIS A 341 -2.68 10.19 52.43
CA HIS A 341 -3.88 9.85 51.67
C HIS A 341 -3.66 9.86 50.15
N LEU A 342 -2.87 10.79 49.62
CA LEU A 342 -2.51 10.83 48.20
C LEU A 342 -1.62 9.64 47.80
N LEU A 343 -0.66 9.25 48.65
CA LEU A 343 0.16 8.05 48.44
C LEU A 343 -0.71 6.79 48.45
N ALA A 344 -1.58 6.62 49.45
CA ALA A 344 -2.49 5.48 49.52
C ALA A 344 -3.51 5.41 48.36
N HIS A 345 -3.89 6.55 47.78
CA HIS A 345 -4.71 6.57 46.56
C HIS A 345 -3.89 6.13 45.34
N ARG A 346 -2.67 6.65 45.20
CA ARG A 346 -1.75 6.33 44.10
C ARG A 346 -1.27 4.87 44.14
N GLU A 347 -1.10 4.29 45.32
CA GLU A 347 -0.81 2.87 45.50
C GLU A 347 -1.94 1.99 44.94
N ARG A 348 -3.21 2.35 45.18
CA ARG A 348 -4.35 1.63 44.57
C ARG A 348 -4.36 1.75 43.05
N GLU A 349 -4.18 2.97 42.52
CA GLU A 349 -4.08 3.18 41.06
C GLU A 349 -2.95 2.36 40.45
N LEU A 350 -1.79 2.27 41.11
CA LEU A 350 -0.67 1.45 40.65
C LEU A 350 -0.97 -0.05 40.72
N LEU A 351 -1.69 -0.51 41.75
CA LEU A 351 -2.15 -1.91 41.85
C LEU A 351 -3.19 -2.25 40.77
N ASP A 352 -4.15 -1.37 40.51
CA ASP A 352 -5.16 -1.55 39.46
C ASP A 352 -4.50 -1.61 38.07
N ASN A 353 -3.57 -0.68 37.78
CA ASN A 353 -2.77 -0.70 36.55
C ASN A 353 -1.86 -1.95 36.44
N LEU A 354 -1.38 -2.48 37.56
CA LEU A 354 -0.59 -3.71 37.58
C LEU A 354 -1.48 -4.94 37.32
N GLN A 355 -2.75 -4.93 37.75
CA GLN A 355 -3.72 -5.97 37.39
C GLN A 355 -4.10 -5.90 35.90
N THR A 356 -4.40 -4.72 35.35
CA THR A 356 -4.74 -4.59 33.91
C THR A 356 -3.59 -5.04 33.02
N THR A 357 -2.36 -4.62 33.31
CA THR A 357 -1.17 -5.04 32.55
C THR A 357 -0.84 -6.52 32.71
N GLN A 358 -1.20 -7.17 33.83
CA GLN A 358 -1.15 -8.64 33.96
C GLN A 358 -2.16 -9.33 33.05
N TYR A 359 -3.41 -8.86 32.99
CA TYR A 359 -4.42 -9.39 32.07
C TYR A 359 -4.01 -9.23 30.60
N GLU A 360 -3.52 -8.05 30.21
CA GLU A 360 -3.01 -7.78 28.85
C GLU A 360 -1.83 -8.69 28.48
N ARG A 361 -0.87 -8.88 29.40
CA ARG A 361 0.25 -9.80 29.21
C ARG A 361 -0.22 -11.23 28.98
N ASP A 362 -1.20 -11.70 29.76
CA ASP A 362 -1.67 -13.08 29.69
C ASP A 362 -2.53 -13.31 28.44
N GLU A 363 -3.30 -12.31 27.99
CA GLU A 363 -3.98 -12.32 26.70
C GLU A 363 -2.99 -12.34 25.52
N LEU A 364 -1.94 -11.52 25.56
CA LEU A 364 -0.87 -11.52 24.57
C LEU A 364 -0.09 -12.85 24.55
N ALA A 365 0.20 -13.44 25.72
CA ALA A 365 0.84 -14.75 25.81
C ALA A 365 -0.03 -15.84 25.16
N SER A 366 -1.35 -15.80 25.39
CA SER A 366 -2.31 -16.71 24.73
C SER A 366 -2.31 -16.54 23.21
N LYS A 367 -2.37 -15.29 22.71
CA LYS A 367 -2.30 -14.97 21.27
C LYS A 367 -0.99 -15.43 20.62
N CYS A 368 0.15 -15.17 21.25
CA CYS A 368 1.46 -15.62 20.79
C CYS A 368 1.56 -17.15 20.76
N HIS A 369 0.99 -17.84 21.75
CA HIS A 369 0.95 -19.31 21.76
C HIS A 369 0.09 -19.86 20.61
N ALA A 370 -1.10 -19.29 20.37
CA ALA A 370 -1.96 -19.66 19.25
C ALA A 370 -1.31 -19.39 17.88
N GLN A 371 -0.60 -18.26 17.73
CA GLN A 371 0.16 -17.96 16.50
C GLN A 371 1.33 -18.93 16.30
N ALA A 372 2.02 -19.32 17.39
CA ALA A 372 3.09 -20.31 17.32
C ALA A 372 2.57 -21.68 16.88
N THR A 373 1.41 -22.14 17.39
CA THR A 373 0.81 -23.42 16.96
C THR A 373 0.30 -23.36 15.51
N ALA A 374 -0.28 -22.25 15.07
CA ALA A 374 -0.64 -22.06 13.67
C ALA A 374 0.60 -22.06 12.74
N HIS A 375 1.70 -21.43 13.16
CA HIS A 375 2.94 -21.46 12.39
C HIS A 375 3.57 -22.86 12.33
N THR A 376 3.47 -23.69 13.37
CA THR A 376 3.95 -25.08 13.30
C THR A 376 3.09 -25.94 12.39
N GLN A 377 1.77 -25.74 12.37
CA GLN A 377 0.85 -26.39 11.43
C GLN A 377 1.17 -26.01 9.97
N LEU A 378 1.28 -24.71 9.67
CA LEU A 378 1.63 -24.22 8.33
C LEU A 378 3.01 -24.72 7.84
N ARG A 379 3.97 -24.95 8.75
CA ARG A 379 5.25 -25.59 8.38
C ARG A 379 5.06 -27.05 7.97
N ALA A 380 4.30 -27.82 8.74
CA ALA A 380 4.03 -29.23 8.43
C ALA A 380 3.29 -29.37 7.09
N GLU A 381 2.26 -28.56 6.84
CA GLU A 381 1.54 -28.52 5.56
C GLU A 381 2.46 -28.17 4.38
N ASN A 382 3.39 -27.22 4.57
CA ASN A 382 4.34 -26.83 3.52
C ASN A 382 5.40 -27.93 3.25
N GLU A 383 5.85 -28.64 4.29
CA GLU A 383 6.71 -29.83 4.14
C GLU A 383 5.99 -30.98 3.40
N GLU A 384 4.71 -31.21 3.69
CA GLU A 384 3.87 -32.16 2.95
C GLU A 384 3.69 -31.75 1.47
N LEU A 385 3.37 -30.48 1.20
CA LEU A 385 3.25 -29.96 -0.17
C LEU A 385 4.57 -30.05 -0.94
N LEU A 386 5.72 -29.77 -0.32
CA LEU A 386 7.05 -29.96 -0.90
C LEU A 386 7.35 -31.44 -1.20
N SER A 387 6.91 -32.36 -0.34
CA SER A 387 7.01 -33.81 -0.57
C SER A 387 6.18 -34.24 -1.78
N ILE A 388 4.94 -33.73 -1.87
CA ILE A 388 4.02 -33.98 -3.00
C ILE A 388 4.57 -33.39 -4.31
N SER A 389 5.14 -32.17 -4.29
CA SER A 389 5.78 -31.56 -5.47
C SER A 389 6.89 -32.44 -6.02
N LYS A 390 7.81 -32.89 -5.16
CA LYS A 390 8.91 -33.81 -5.55
C LYS A 390 8.40 -35.14 -6.09
N ALA A 391 7.29 -35.67 -5.55
CA ALA A 391 6.64 -36.87 -6.07
C ALA A 391 6.00 -36.64 -7.46
N PHE A 392 5.52 -35.44 -7.77
CA PHE A 392 5.05 -35.09 -9.11
C PHE A 392 6.20 -34.82 -10.09
N GLU A 393 7.25 -34.09 -9.69
CA GLU A 393 8.45 -33.84 -10.49
C GLU A 393 9.11 -35.15 -10.95
N THR A 394 9.33 -36.08 -10.02
CA THR A 394 9.87 -37.42 -10.33
C THR A 394 8.95 -38.22 -11.24
N ARG A 395 7.62 -38.08 -11.11
CA ARG A 395 6.64 -38.73 -11.99
C ARG A 395 6.61 -38.12 -13.39
N ILE A 396 6.79 -36.80 -13.52
CA ILE A 396 6.90 -36.09 -14.79
C ILE A 396 8.15 -36.58 -15.53
N ALA A 397 9.32 -36.59 -14.89
CA ALA A 397 10.57 -37.08 -15.49
C ALA A 397 10.45 -38.53 -16.03
N VAL A 398 9.75 -39.42 -15.30
CA VAL A 398 9.49 -40.79 -15.77
C VAL A 398 8.55 -40.84 -16.98
N LEU A 399 7.57 -39.94 -17.07
CA LEU A 399 6.66 -39.85 -18.22
C LEU A 399 7.35 -39.23 -19.45
N GLU A 400 8.19 -38.21 -19.25
CA GLU A 400 9.00 -37.58 -20.30
C GLU A 400 10.02 -38.56 -20.90
N GLY A 401 10.67 -39.37 -20.06
CA GLY A 401 11.55 -40.45 -20.50
C GLY A 401 10.82 -41.48 -21.37
N ARG A 402 9.65 -41.97 -20.93
CA ARG A 402 8.82 -42.89 -21.72
C ARG A 402 8.31 -42.28 -23.03
N ALA A 403 8.02 -40.98 -23.04
CA ALA A 403 7.63 -40.27 -24.25
C ALA A 403 8.80 -40.18 -25.24
N HIS A 404 10.03 -39.92 -24.77
CA HIS A 404 11.23 -39.95 -25.60
C HIS A 404 11.53 -41.36 -26.16
N GLU A 405 11.44 -42.39 -25.33
CA GLU A 405 11.58 -43.80 -25.75
C GLU A 405 10.56 -44.15 -26.85
N SER A 406 9.28 -43.83 -26.63
CA SER A 406 8.21 -44.09 -27.62
C SER A 406 8.36 -43.27 -28.90
N ALA A 407 8.88 -42.04 -28.83
CA ALA A 407 9.17 -41.22 -30.00
C ALA A 407 10.34 -41.79 -30.81
N GLY A 408 11.39 -42.27 -30.13
CA GLY A 408 12.51 -42.97 -30.76
C GLY A 408 12.09 -44.29 -31.44
N GLU A 409 11.23 -45.07 -30.79
CA GLU A 409 10.62 -46.28 -31.38
C GLU A 409 9.80 -45.92 -32.64
N CYS A 410 8.96 -44.88 -32.58
CA CYS A 410 8.21 -44.42 -33.76
C CYS A 410 9.12 -43.94 -34.90
N ALA A 411 10.17 -43.17 -34.60
CA ALA A 411 11.14 -42.72 -35.59
C ALA A 411 11.80 -43.91 -36.30
N ARG A 412 12.26 -44.91 -35.54
CA ARG A 412 12.84 -46.16 -36.06
C ARG A 412 11.85 -46.94 -36.93
N GLN A 413 10.58 -47.01 -36.54
CA GLN A 413 9.53 -47.65 -37.36
C GLN A 413 9.26 -46.87 -38.65
N THR A 414 9.30 -45.53 -38.63
CA THR A 414 9.18 -44.73 -39.85
C THR A 414 10.37 -44.87 -40.79
N GLU A 415 11.59 -45.03 -40.26
CA GLU A 415 12.80 -45.31 -41.05
C GLU A 415 12.68 -46.66 -41.75
N ILE A 416 12.36 -47.74 -41.02
CA ILE A 416 12.12 -49.08 -41.60
C ILE A 416 11.02 -49.05 -42.66
N ALA A 417 9.93 -48.31 -42.44
CA ALA A 417 8.85 -48.18 -43.42
C ALA A 417 9.28 -47.40 -44.68
N GLN A 418 10.14 -46.40 -44.54
CA GLN A 418 10.73 -45.66 -45.67
C GLN A 418 11.72 -46.54 -46.45
N GLU A 419 12.56 -47.31 -45.78
CA GLU A 419 13.46 -48.28 -46.41
C GLU A 419 12.67 -49.33 -47.21
N ALA A 420 11.65 -49.96 -46.60
CA ALA A 420 10.80 -50.93 -47.28
C ALA A 420 10.06 -50.32 -48.50
N LYS A 421 9.64 -49.05 -48.42
CA LYS A 421 9.08 -48.32 -49.56
C LYS A 421 10.10 -48.11 -50.67
N LEU A 422 11.32 -47.71 -50.33
CA LEU A 422 12.41 -47.53 -51.30
C LEU A 422 12.83 -48.86 -51.95
N GLU A 423 12.79 -49.98 -51.22
CA GLU A 423 12.99 -51.32 -51.79
C GLU A 423 11.87 -51.72 -52.74
N TYR A 424 10.60 -51.46 -52.37
CA TYR A 424 9.45 -51.67 -53.25
C TYR A 424 9.54 -50.82 -54.53
N GLU A 425 9.91 -49.55 -54.43
CA GLU A 425 10.09 -48.66 -55.59
C GLU A 425 11.24 -49.13 -56.50
N LYS A 426 12.36 -49.58 -55.93
CA LYS A 426 13.45 -50.22 -56.68
C LYS A 426 12.98 -51.48 -57.41
N ALA A 427 12.21 -52.34 -56.75
CA ALA A 427 11.66 -53.56 -57.34
C ALA A 427 10.65 -53.25 -58.47
N LEU A 428 9.81 -52.22 -58.29
CA LEU A 428 8.86 -51.77 -59.32
C LEU A 428 9.59 -51.24 -60.56
N ILE A 429 10.69 -50.49 -60.39
CA ILE A 429 11.52 -50.01 -61.50
C ILE A 429 12.18 -51.18 -62.25
N THR A 430 12.68 -52.20 -61.55
CA THR A 430 13.25 -53.38 -62.22
C THR A 430 12.18 -54.21 -62.93
N GLU A 431 10.97 -54.32 -62.37
CA GLU A 431 9.83 -54.95 -63.03
C GLU A 431 9.43 -54.19 -64.30
N GLN A 432 9.29 -52.86 -64.24
CA GLN A 432 8.99 -52.02 -65.41
C GLN A 432 10.05 -52.13 -66.50
N ALA A 433 11.34 -52.20 -66.13
CA ALA A 433 12.43 -52.41 -67.08
C ALA A 433 12.35 -53.80 -67.75
N LEU A 434 12.02 -54.85 -66.98
CA LEU A 434 11.80 -56.20 -67.51
C LEU A 434 10.54 -56.28 -68.40
N GLN A 435 9.46 -55.58 -68.05
CA GLN A 435 8.26 -55.47 -68.88
C GLN A 435 8.54 -54.75 -70.21
N ALA A 436 9.31 -53.65 -70.19
CA ALA A 436 9.74 -52.94 -71.40
C ALA A 436 10.64 -53.82 -72.30
N ASP A 437 11.53 -54.62 -71.71
CA ASP A 437 12.36 -55.57 -72.47
C ASP A 437 11.55 -56.77 -72.98
N LEU A 438 10.51 -57.22 -72.26
CA LEU A 438 9.55 -58.20 -72.78
C LEU A 438 8.75 -57.63 -73.95
N GLN A 439 8.30 -56.37 -73.87
CA GLN A 439 7.63 -55.68 -74.99
C GLN A 439 8.55 -55.58 -76.20
N ARG A 440 9.79 -55.09 -76.05
CA ARG A 440 10.79 -55.05 -77.14
C ARG A 440 11.09 -56.43 -77.73
N ARG A 441 11.10 -57.49 -76.92
CA ARG A 441 11.27 -58.88 -77.40
C ARG A 441 10.03 -59.38 -78.13
N ALA A 442 8.83 -59.03 -77.67
CA ALA A 442 7.56 -59.35 -78.34
C ALA A 442 7.44 -58.61 -79.68
N GLU A 443 7.80 -57.33 -79.74
CA GLU A 443 7.90 -56.52 -80.97
C GLU A 443 8.88 -57.17 -81.95
N ARG A 444 10.09 -57.55 -81.50
CA ARG A 444 11.05 -58.30 -82.35
C ARG A 444 10.51 -59.66 -82.81
N LEU A 445 9.76 -60.36 -81.97
CA LEU A 445 9.10 -61.64 -82.33
C LEU A 445 7.93 -61.45 -83.31
N LEU A 446 7.31 -60.26 -83.38
CA LEU A 446 6.31 -59.88 -84.38
C LEU A 446 6.97 -59.35 -85.68
N GLU A 447 8.12 -58.68 -85.56
CA GLU A 447 8.93 -58.26 -86.70
C GLU A 447 9.54 -59.45 -87.45
N ILE A 448 9.94 -60.53 -86.78
CA ILE A 448 10.51 -61.73 -87.45
C ILE A 448 9.56 -62.31 -88.51
N PRO A 449 8.28 -62.63 -88.24
CA PRO A 449 7.35 -63.09 -89.26
C PRO A 449 6.96 -61.97 -90.24
N ALA A 450 6.99 -60.69 -89.85
CA ALA A 450 6.77 -59.58 -90.78
C ALA A 450 7.92 -59.47 -91.81
N ARG A 451 9.18 -59.49 -91.37
CA ARG A 451 10.38 -59.50 -92.23
C ARG A 451 10.54 -60.81 -93.00
N ALA A 452 10.07 -61.93 -92.46
CA ALA A 452 10.02 -63.21 -93.18
C ALA A 452 8.94 -63.19 -94.28
N ARG A 453 7.78 -62.58 -94.03
CA ARG A 453 6.77 -62.30 -95.06
C ARG A 453 7.30 -61.32 -96.10
N GLU A 454 7.95 -60.24 -95.68
CA GLU A 454 8.55 -59.26 -96.59
C GLU A 454 9.63 -59.91 -97.47
N ARG A 455 10.51 -60.76 -96.91
CA ARG A 455 11.46 -61.56 -97.69
C ARG A 455 10.77 -62.56 -98.60
N ALA A 456 9.74 -63.26 -98.14
CA ALA A 456 8.96 -64.17 -98.98
C ALA A 456 8.20 -63.42 -100.09
N GLU A 457 7.74 -62.19 -99.84
CA GLU A 457 7.09 -61.31 -100.81
C GLU A 457 8.10 -60.71 -101.78
N GLN A 458 9.31 -60.40 -101.34
CA GLN A 458 10.44 -60.01 -102.18
C GLN A 458 10.95 -61.19 -103.02
N GLU A 459 11.02 -62.40 -102.48
CA GLU A 459 11.31 -63.64 -103.20
C GLU A 459 10.19 -63.99 -104.18
N ILE A 460 8.92 -63.82 -103.80
CA ILE A 460 7.78 -63.93 -104.70
C ILE A 460 7.83 -62.81 -105.75
N ALA A 461 8.33 -61.61 -105.45
CA ALA A 461 8.47 -60.52 -106.40
C ALA A 461 9.64 -60.72 -107.37
N THR A 462 10.78 -61.24 -106.91
CA THR A 462 11.92 -61.61 -107.77
C THR A 462 11.60 -62.86 -108.57
N MET A 463 10.94 -63.87 -108.00
CA MET A 463 10.38 -65.00 -108.74
C MET A 463 9.32 -64.53 -109.73
N ARG A 464 8.43 -63.58 -109.39
CA ARG A 464 7.49 -62.98 -110.35
C ARG A 464 8.22 -62.18 -111.43
N ALA A 465 9.30 -61.47 -111.11
CA ALA A 465 10.11 -60.76 -112.10
C ALA A 465 10.84 -61.74 -113.03
N GLN A 466 11.44 -62.78 -112.48
CA GLN A 466 12.03 -63.91 -113.20
C GLN A 466 10.98 -64.58 -114.08
N PHE A 467 9.82 -64.97 -113.54
CA PHE A 467 8.69 -65.49 -114.30
C PHE A 467 8.13 -64.49 -115.33
N GLN A 468 8.24 -63.17 -115.15
CA GLN A 468 7.83 -62.20 -116.17
C GLN A 468 8.92 -62.04 -117.24
N THR A 469 10.21 -62.14 -116.91
CA THR A 469 11.30 -62.19 -117.91
C THR A 469 11.32 -63.52 -118.66
N GLU A 470 11.08 -64.64 -117.98
CA GLU A 470 10.87 -65.96 -118.58
C GLU A 470 9.58 -65.96 -119.38
N LYS A 471 8.48 -65.40 -118.88
CA LYS A 471 7.26 -65.20 -119.67
C LYS A 471 7.51 -64.29 -120.86
N HIS A 472 8.37 -63.27 -120.79
CA HIS A 472 8.72 -62.45 -121.95
C HIS A 472 9.60 -63.21 -122.94
N ALA A 473 10.60 -63.97 -122.46
CA ALA A 473 11.43 -64.85 -123.29
C ALA A 473 10.59 -65.94 -123.96
N LEU A 474 9.76 -66.63 -123.18
CA LEU A 474 8.72 -67.54 -123.62
C LEU A 474 7.63 -66.85 -124.44
N HIS A 475 7.41 -65.54 -124.35
CA HIS A 475 6.47 -64.81 -125.21
C HIS A 475 7.11 -64.44 -126.54
N THR A 476 8.43 -64.20 -126.59
CA THR A 476 9.19 -64.17 -127.85
C THR A 476 9.33 -65.56 -128.47
N ASP A 477 9.51 -66.61 -127.68
CA ASP A 477 9.53 -67.99 -128.18
C ASP A 477 8.13 -68.44 -128.56
N ILE A 478 7.08 -68.04 -127.84
CA ILE A 478 5.67 -68.18 -128.24
C ILE A 478 5.42 -67.35 -129.48
N SER A 479 5.96 -66.15 -129.66
CA SER A 479 5.81 -65.36 -130.91
C SER A 479 6.49 -66.06 -132.10
N GLN A 480 7.67 -66.67 -131.90
CA GLN A 480 8.34 -67.49 -132.91
C GLN A 480 7.60 -68.80 -133.16
N LEU A 481 7.06 -69.41 -132.10
CA LEU A 481 6.20 -70.59 -132.16
C LEU A 481 4.81 -70.25 -132.68
N GLU A 482 4.35 -69.00 -132.65
CA GLU A 482 3.10 -68.47 -133.21
C GLU A 482 3.30 -68.11 -134.68
N GLN A 483 4.50 -67.71 -135.10
CA GLN A 483 4.87 -67.72 -136.52
C GLN A 483 4.89 -69.16 -137.06
N ARG A 484 5.35 -70.14 -136.26
CA ARG A 484 5.23 -71.58 -136.58
C ARG A 484 3.81 -72.13 -136.36
N CYS A 485 3.01 -71.56 -135.47
CA CYS A 485 1.68 -72.03 -135.12
C CYS A 485 0.58 -71.29 -135.86
N THR A 486 0.82 -70.18 -136.55
CA THR A 486 -0.06 -69.67 -137.61
C THR A 486 0.08 -70.57 -138.84
N HIS A 487 1.33 -70.96 -139.15
CA HIS A 487 1.66 -72.00 -140.13
C HIS A 487 1.01 -73.36 -139.78
N LEU A 488 0.87 -73.72 -138.50
CA LEU A 488 0.09 -74.88 -138.03
C LEU A 488 -1.40 -74.57 -137.68
N SER A 489 -1.83 -73.31 -137.55
CA SER A 489 -3.22 -72.94 -137.20
C SER A 489 -4.11 -72.99 -138.44
N HIS A 490 -3.54 -72.78 -139.62
CA HIS A 490 -4.19 -73.19 -140.86
C HIS A 490 -4.49 -74.71 -140.91
N GLN A 491 -3.83 -75.54 -140.08
CA GLN A 491 -4.23 -76.93 -139.81
C GLN A 491 -5.21 -77.06 -138.63
N ALA A 492 -5.14 -76.17 -137.62
CA ALA A 492 -5.97 -76.22 -136.40
C ALA A 492 -7.32 -75.48 -136.44
N ASP A 493 -7.58 -74.59 -137.42
CA ASP A 493 -8.90 -73.99 -137.69
C ASP A 493 -9.96 -75.06 -138.08
N ARG A 494 -9.49 -76.26 -138.43
CA ARG A 494 -10.31 -77.47 -138.59
C ARG A 494 -10.81 -78.05 -137.28
N ALA A 495 -10.08 -77.83 -136.19
CA ALA A 495 -10.32 -78.52 -134.94
C ALA A 495 -11.58 -77.98 -134.26
N ILE A 496 -11.55 -76.73 -133.79
CA ILE A 496 -12.33 -76.37 -132.60
C ILE A 496 -12.83 -74.91 -132.74
N ARG A 497 -14.08 -74.55 -133.07
CA ARG A 497 -15.40 -75.23 -133.13
C ARG A 497 -15.88 -75.79 -131.79
N ASP A 498 -15.27 -76.84 -131.27
CA ASP A 498 -15.68 -77.51 -130.02
C ASP A 498 -15.51 -76.62 -128.75
N LYS A 499 -14.76 -75.50 -128.84
CA LYS A 499 -14.51 -74.57 -127.72
C LYS A 499 -15.75 -73.78 -127.31
N ARG A 500 -16.70 -73.56 -128.24
CA ARG A 500 -17.91 -72.75 -127.98
C ARG A 500 -18.82 -73.34 -126.89
N ALA A 501 -18.58 -74.58 -126.46
CA ALA A 501 -19.29 -75.22 -125.35
C ALA A 501 -18.81 -74.77 -123.94
N ALA A 502 -17.61 -74.18 -123.82
CA ALA A 502 -17.02 -73.84 -122.51
C ALA A 502 -17.37 -72.43 -121.99
N GLU A 503 -17.92 -71.57 -122.85
CA GLU A 503 -18.11 -70.13 -122.56
C GLU A 503 -19.36 -69.84 -121.69
N SER A 504 -20.24 -70.82 -121.50
CA SER A 504 -21.52 -70.70 -120.76
C SER A 504 -21.42 -70.81 -119.23
N GLU A 505 -20.27 -71.23 -118.69
CA GLU A 505 -20.08 -71.41 -117.24
C GLU A 505 -19.64 -70.11 -116.52
N LEU A 506 -18.97 -69.19 -117.22
CA LEU A 506 -18.36 -67.98 -116.66
C LEU A 506 -19.38 -66.89 -116.25
N GLU A 507 -20.57 -66.90 -116.85
CA GLU A 507 -21.57 -65.82 -116.71
C GLU A 507 -22.27 -65.81 -115.33
N LYS A 508 -22.15 -66.89 -114.54
CA LYS A 508 -22.83 -67.07 -113.25
C LYS A 508 -22.20 -66.28 -112.09
N LEU A 509 -20.89 -66.01 -112.13
CA LEU A 509 -20.16 -65.38 -111.02
C LEU A 509 -20.28 -63.85 -110.97
N SER A 510 -20.72 -63.19 -112.05
CA SER A 510 -20.77 -61.73 -112.16
C SER A 510 -21.86 -61.04 -111.32
N ARG A 511 -22.81 -61.78 -110.74
CA ARG A 511 -24.07 -61.21 -110.20
C ARG A 511 -24.06 -60.85 -108.71
N HIS A 512 -23.06 -61.28 -107.92
CA HIS A 512 -23.06 -61.09 -106.45
C HIS A 512 -22.14 -59.97 -105.92
N ILE A 513 -21.43 -59.25 -106.79
CA ILE A 513 -20.50 -58.18 -106.37
C ILE A 513 -21.21 -56.88 -105.91
N PRO A 514 -22.32 -56.42 -106.52
CA PRO A 514 -22.94 -55.14 -106.13
C PRO A 514 -23.54 -55.10 -104.72
N GLU A 515 -24.12 -56.22 -104.26
CA GLU A 515 -24.94 -56.28 -103.04
C GLU A 515 -24.12 -56.15 -101.74
N GLU A 516 -22.86 -56.60 -101.75
CA GLU A 516 -21.93 -56.39 -100.62
C GLU A 516 -21.35 -54.97 -100.60
N SER A 517 -21.18 -54.34 -101.77
CA SER A 517 -20.64 -52.97 -101.88
C SER A 517 -21.55 -51.94 -101.20
N GLU A 518 -22.87 -52.02 -101.42
CA GLU A 518 -23.83 -51.15 -100.75
C GLU A 518 -23.87 -51.33 -99.23
N ARG A 519 -23.64 -52.56 -98.74
CA ARG A 519 -23.68 -52.87 -97.31
C ARG A 519 -22.50 -52.23 -96.57
N VAL A 520 -21.31 -52.23 -97.19
CA VAL A 520 -20.11 -51.56 -96.67
C VAL A 520 -20.26 -50.04 -96.70
N ALA A 521 -20.87 -49.47 -97.76
CA ALA A 521 -21.10 -48.03 -97.86
C ALA A 521 -21.93 -47.47 -96.68
N ARG A 522 -23.05 -48.14 -96.34
CA ARG A 522 -23.92 -47.72 -95.22
C ARG A 522 -23.21 -47.78 -93.86
N ALA A 523 -22.37 -48.80 -93.64
CA ALA A 523 -21.58 -48.93 -92.41
C ALA A 523 -20.53 -47.80 -92.27
N LEU A 524 -19.94 -47.35 -93.38
CA LEU A 524 -19.02 -46.21 -93.39
C LEU A 524 -19.73 -44.88 -93.10
N GLU A 525 -20.94 -44.68 -93.63
CA GLU A 525 -21.75 -43.49 -93.36
C GLU A 525 -22.12 -43.36 -91.87
N ASP A 526 -22.56 -44.45 -91.23
CA ASP A 526 -22.89 -44.48 -89.80
C ASP A 526 -21.68 -44.16 -88.90
N VAL A 527 -20.50 -44.72 -89.21
CA VAL A 527 -19.26 -44.42 -88.46
C VAL A 527 -18.88 -42.94 -88.63
N ASN A 528 -18.99 -42.41 -89.85
CA ASN A 528 -18.68 -41.02 -90.17
C ASN A 528 -19.71 -40.02 -89.56
N ALA A 529 -20.95 -40.45 -89.31
CA ALA A 529 -21.93 -39.67 -88.56
C ALA A 529 -21.57 -39.60 -87.06
N ARG A 530 -21.19 -40.74 -86.46
CA ARG A 530 -20.75 -40.82 -85.05
C ARG A 530 -19.47 -40.02 -84.79
N LEU A 531 -18.50 -40.05 -85.71
CA LEU A 531 -17.28 -39.26 -85.62
C LEU A 531 -17.58 -37.75 -85.51
N ARG A 532 -18.42 -37.22 -86.42
CA ARG A 532 -18.84 -35.81 -86.39
C ARG A 532 -19.68 -35.43 -85.17
N ALA A 533 -20.36 -36.38 -84.51
CA ALA A 533 -21.02 -36.11 -83.24
C ALA A 533 -19.97 -35.92 -82.12
N ALA A 534 -19.04 -36.86 -81.99
CA ALA A 534 -17.95 -36.80 -81.00
C ALA A 534 -17.05 -35.56 -81.18
N GLU A 535 -16.81 -35.11 -82.42
CA GLU A 535 -16.08 -33.87 -82.71
C GLU A 535 -16.80 -32.61 -82.18
N ARG A 536 -18.13 -32.55 -82.28
CA ARG A 536 -18.93 -31.45 -81.71
C ARG A 536 -18.93 -31.49 -80.19
N ASP A 537 -19.10 -32.67 -79.59
CA ASP A 537 -19.07 -32.83 -78.14
C ASP A 537 -17.69 -32.42 -77.58
N LYS A 538 -16.60 -32.80 -78.26
CA LYS A 538 -15.24 -32.34 -77.94
C LYS A 538 -15.12 -30.81 -77.99
N ALA A 539 -15.68 -30.16 -79.00
CA ALA A 539 -15.67 -28.69 -79.10
C ALA A 539 -16.47 -28.01 -77.97
N VAL A 540 -17.63 -28.55 -77.60
CA VAL A 540 -18.44 -28.05 -76.48
C VAL A 540 -17.72 -28.22 -75.13
N VAL A 541 -17.05 -29.36 -74.93
CA VAL A 541 -16.23 -29.58 -73.72
C VAL A 541 -15.03 -28.64 -73.69
N GLY A 542 -14.36 -28.40 -74.83
CA GLY A 542 -13.28 -27.42 -74.96
C GLY A 542 -13.69 -26.02 -74.51
N GLY A 543 -14.77 -25.48 -75.08
CA GLY A 543 -15.27 -24.14 -74.70
C GLY A 543 -15.72 -24.03 -73.24
N ARG A 544 -16.24 -25.13 -72.64
CA ARG A 544 -16.52 -25.18 -71.18
C ARG A 544 -15.24 -25.13 -70.35
N LEU A 545 -14.19 -25.84 -70.77
CA LEU A 545 -12.91 -25.88 -70.07
C LEU A 545 -12.20 -24.52 -70.14
N GLU A 546 -12.21 -23.86 -71.30
CA GLU A 546 -11.73 -22.48 -71.47
C GLU A 546 -12.52 -21.48 -70.60
N SER A 547 -13.85 -21.60 -70.55
CA SER A 547 -14.70 -20.75 -69.69
C SER A 547 -14.40 -20.94 -68.20
N LEU A 548 -14.21 -22.19 -67.75
CA LEU A 548 -13.81 -22.49 -66.38
C LEU A 548 -12.39 -21.97 -66.06
N HIS A 549 -11.45 -22.12 -66.99
CA HIS A 549 -10.09 -21.61 -66.83
C HIS A 549 -10.06 -20.07 -66.73
N GLN A 550 -10.83 -19.36 -67.57
CA GLN A 550 -10.98 -17.90 -67.44
C GLN A 550 -11.72 -17.48 -66.15
N LYS A 551 -12.60 -18.30 -65.59
CA LYS A 551 -13.21 -18.03 -64.28
C LYS A 551 -12.17 -18.20 -63.17
N LEU A 552 -11.41 -19.29 -63.20
CA LEU A 552 -10.32 -19.56 -62.26
C LEU A 552 -9.32 -18.40 -62.23
N LEU A 553 -8.82 -17.94 -63.38
CA LEU A 553 -7.91 -16.79 -63.47
C LEU A 553 -8.49 -15.49 -62.89
N ARG A 554 -9.81 -15.27 -63.01
CA ARG A 554 -10.47 -14.09 -62.42
C ARG A 554 -10.62 -14.20 -60.91
N GLU A 555 -10.86 -15.41 -60.38
CA GLU A 555 -10.87 -15.67 -58.94
C GLU A 555 -9.46 -15.58 -58.35
N GLU A 556 -8.45 -16.18 -58.98
CA GLU A 556 -7.04 -16.06 -58.60
C GLU A 556 -6.62 -14.58 -58.49
N GLY A 557 -6.94 -13.76 -59.51
CA GLY A 557 -6.69 -12.32 -59.48
C GLY A 557 -7.56 -11.51 -58.49
N ARG A 558 -8.62 -12.10 -57.90
CA ARG A 558 -9.34 -11.53 -56.74
C ARG A 558 -8.62 -11.90 -55.44
N TRP A 559 -8.30 -13.19 -55.26
CA TRP A 559 -7.57 -13.68 -54.09
C TRP A 559 -6.20 -13.02 -53.92
N GLU A 560 -5.47 -12.77 -55.02
CA GLU A 560 -4.20 -12.04 -54.97
C GLU A 560 -4.38 -10.59 -54.47
N LYS A 561 -5.43 -9.89 -54.92
CA LYS A 561 -5.74 -8.54 -54.45
C LYS A 561 -6.18 -8.53 -52.99
N GLU A 562 -7.03 -9.46 -52.58
CA GLU A 562 -7.44 -9.58 -51.17
C GLU A 562 -6.24 -9.90 -50.27
N ARG A 563 -5.34 -10.78 -50.71
CA ARG A 563 -4.08 -11.10 -50.03
C ARG A 563 -3.16 -9.88 -49.93
N GLN A 564 -3.05 -9.08 -50.99
CA GLN A 564 -2.27 -7.84 -50.97
C GLN A 564 -2.88 -6.82 -50.00
N MET A 565 -4.20 -6.56 -50.06
CA MET A 565 -4.89 -5.68 -49.13
C MET A 565 -4.78 -6.15 -47.66
N ALA A 566 -4.76 -7.46 -47.42
CA ALA A 566 -4.53 -8.04 -46.09
C ALA A 566 -3.09 -7.84 -45.61
N ALA A 567 -2.10 -7.98 -46.51
CA ALA A 567 -0.70 -7.70 -46.22
C ALA A 567 -0.49 -6.22 -45.86
N GLU A 568 -1.02 -5.30 -46.68
CA GLU A 568 -0.93 -3.84 -46.46
C GLU A 568 -1.55 -3.44 -45.10
N ARG A 569 -2.73 -3.99 -44.74
CA ARG A 569 -3.34 -3.79 -43.41
C ARG A 569 -2.48 -4.35 -42.27
N SER A 570 -1.82 -5.48 -42.49
CA SER A 570 -0.92 -6.06 -41.48
C SER A 570 0.33 -5.19 -41.29
N GLU A 571 0.89 -4.64 -42.36
CA GLU A 571 2.03 -3.70 -42.30
C GLU A 571 1.66 -2.37 -41.64
N ASP A 572 0.46 -1.84 -41.93
CA ASP A 572 -0.10 -0.68 -41.22
C ASP A 572 -0.22 -0.96 -39.71
N ALA A 573 -0.72 -2.15 -39.33
CA ALA A 573 -0.84 -2.54 -37.93
C ALA A 573 0.53 -2.68 -37.25
N TRP A 574 1.52 -3.30 -37.91
CA TRP A 574 2.91 -3.37 -37.42
C TRP A 574 3.57 -1.99 -37.31
N ARG A 575 3.29 -1.07 -38.25
CA ARG A 575 3.78 0.33 -38.17
C ARG A 575 3.16 1.08 -36.99
N ARG A 576 1.85 0.91 -36.74
CA ARG A 576 1.17 1.49 -35.56
C ARG A 576 1.71 0.90 -34.24
N LEU A 577 1.91 -0.41 -34.19
CA LEU A 577 2.47 -1.09 -33.02
C LEU A 577 3.87 -0.54 -32.68
N ARG A 578 4.77 -0.45 -33.66
CA ARG A 578 6.13 0.12 -33.46
C ARG A 578 6.13 1.58 -33.02
N ASN A 579 5.13 2.37 -33.43
CA ASN A 579 5.00 3.74 -32.95
C ASN A 579 4.52 3.76 -31.49
N ALA A 580 3.54 2.94 -31.13
CA ALA A 580 3.08 2.79 -29.75
C ALA A 580 4.18 2.21 -28.82
N GLU A 581 5.02 1.31 -29.31
CA GLU A 581 6.20 0.81 -28.60
C GLU A 581 7.20 1.94 -28.30
N ARG A 582 7.47 2.83 -29.27
CA ARG A 582 8.32 4.02 -29.04
C ARG A 582 7.70 5.03 -28.09
N GLU A 583 6.42 5.33 -28.23
CA GLU A 583 5.70 6.22 -27.29
C GLU A 583 5.73 5.64 -25.86
N LEU A 584 5.67 4.31 -25.72
CA LEU A 584 5.85 3.61 -24.45
C LEU A 584 7.30 3.69 -23.92
N GLU A 585 8.30 3.66 -24.78
CA GLU A 585 9.71 3.85 -24.41
C GLU A 585 9.97 5.30 -23.98
N GLU A 586 9.54 6.29 -24.76
CA GLU A 586 9.64 7.73 -24.43
C GLU A 586 8.93 8.07 -23.11
N THR A 587 7.76 7.48 -22.84
CA THR A 587 7.06 7.68 -21.55
C THR A 587 7.74 6.98 -20.38
N LYS A 588 8.37 5.81 -20.59
CA LYS A 588 9.24 5.19 -19.57
C LYS A 588 10.47 6.03 -19.27
N GLU A 589 11.15 6.55 -20.30
CA GLU A 589 12.31 7.44 -20.13
C GLU A 589 11.92 8.74 -19.40
N ALA A 590 10.79 9.36 -19.78
CA ALA A 590 10.25 10.51 -19.08
C ALA A 590 9.92 10.18 -17.61
N HIS A 591 9.33 9.02 -17.33
CA HIS A 591 9.04 8.59 -15.96
C HIS A 591 10.32 8.38 -15.15
N LEU A 592 11.33 7.69 -15.70
CA LEU A 592 12.65 7.54 -15.08
C LEU A 592 13.28 8.90 -14.80
N ALA A 593 13.23 9.85 -15.73
CA ALA A 593 13.72 11.21 -15.52
C ALA A 593 12.95 11.97 -14.42
N THR A 594 11.66 11.71 -14.22
CA THR A 594 10.92 12.25 -13.06
C THR A 594 11.30 11.58 -11.75
N LEU A 595 11.58 10.28 -11.74
CA LEU A 595 12.05 9.55 -10.57
C LEU A 595 13.46 10.02 -10.16
N THR A 596 14.38 10.23 -11.11
CA THR A 596 15.71 10.79 -10.82
C THR A 596 15.60 12.19 -10.21
N LYS A 597 14.74 13.07 -10.75
CA LYS A 597 14.46 14.38 -10.15
C LYS A 597 13.86 14.27 -8.74
N LEU A 598 13.01 13.27 -8.49
CA LEU A 598 12.46 13.01 -7.16
C LEU A 598 13.56 12.58 -6.18
N THR A 599 14.49 11.71 -6.59
CA THR A 599 15.64 11.29 -5.77
C THR A 599 16.61 12.44 -5.50
N ASP A 600 16.85 13.31 -6.49
CA ASP A 600 17.69 14.50 -6.32
C ASP A 600 17.07 15.49 -5.33
N LEU A 601 15.74 15.70 -5.42
CA LEU A 601 15.00 16.57 -4.50
C LEU A 601 14.90 16.00 -3.09
N THR A 602 14.71 14.69 -2.90
CA THR A 602 14.74 14.07 -1.57
C THR A 602 16.13 14.12 -0.97
N HIS A 603 17.19 13.89 -1.75
CA HIS A 603 18.58 14.06 -1.28
C HIS A 603 18.91 15.52 -0.93
N ALA A 604 18.43 16.49 -1.71
CA ALA A 604 18.57 17.91 -1.37
C ALA A 604 17.80 18.26 -0.07
N HIS A 605 16.63 17.66 0.14
CA HIS A 605 15.86 17.82 1.37
C HIS A 605 16.53 17.18 2.59
N THR A 606 17.14 15.99 2.47
CA THR A 606 17.90 15.38 3.57
C THR A 606 19.11 16.22 3.93
N LEU A 607 19.91 16.67 2.94
CA LEU A 607 21.04 17.58 3.18
C LEU A 607 20.61 18.90 3.86
N LEU A 608 19.48 19.49 3.44
CA LEU A 608 18.97 20.71 4.05
C LEU A 608 18.45 20.47 5.49
N SER A 609 17.86 19.31 5.76
CA SER A 609 17.46 18.87 7.10
C SER A 609 18.68 18.62 8.01
N GLU A 610 19.72 17.97 7.50
CA GLU A 610 20.98 17.75 8.20
C GLU A 610 21.70 19.08 8.50
N SER A 611 21.80 19.97 7.52
CA SER A 611 22.34 21.32 7.73
C SER A 611 21.54 22.10 8.78
N LYS A 612 20.21 22.06 8.72
CA LYS A 612 19.32 22.71 9.71
C LYS A 612 19.51 22.14 11.11
N THR A 613 19.62 20.81 11.25
CA THR A 613 19.84 20.17 12.56
C THR A 613 21.23 20.48 13.12
N GLN A 614 22.28 20.55 12.31
CA GLN A 614 23.62 21.01 12.72
C GLN A 614 23.61 22.49 13.17
N LEU A 615 22.88 23.36 12.46
CA LEU A 615 22.73 24.77 12.81
C LEU A 615 21.91 24.97 14.10
N GLN A 616 20.92 24.11 14.34
CA GLN A 616 20.21 24.04 15.63
C GLN A 616 21.07 23.48 16.76
N GLN A 617 21.92 22.47 16.50
CA GLN A 617 22.85 21.91 17.49
C GLN A 617 23.90 22.95 17.94
N THR A 618 24.45 23.72 17.00
CA THR A 618 25.41 24.79 17.32
C THR A 618 24.79 25.93 18.13
N HIS A 619 23.56 26.37 17.80
CA HIS A 619 22.82 27.33 18.63
C HIS A 619 22.47 26.78 20.02
N THR A 620 22.05 25.52 20.13
CA THR A 620 21.75 24.91 21.44
C THR A 620 23.01 24.72 22.28
N ALA A 621 24.17 24.42 21.69
CA ALA A 621 25.44 24.36 22.42
C ALA A 621 25.82 25.72 23.06
N GLN A 622 25.61 26.83 22.35
CA GLN A 622 25.87 28.19 22.86
C GLN A 622 24.93 28.56 24.02
N LEU A 623 23.65 28.19 23.93
CA LEU A 623 22.68 28.41 25.00
C LEU A 623 22.91 27.50 26.22
N ASN A 624 23.26 26.23 25.99
CA ASN A 624 23.51 25.25 27.05
C ASN A 624 24.72 25.64 27.94
N ALA A 625 25.75 26.26 27.37
CA ALA A 625 26.90 26.76 28.14
C ALA A 625 26.53 27.87 29.14
N GLN A 626 25.52 28.70 28.82
CA GLN A 626 24.97 29.69 29.74
C GLN A 626 23.97 29.07 30.74
N HIS A 627 23.26 28.02 30.33
CA HIS A 627 22.26 27.37 31.18
C HIS A 627 22.90 26.45 32.24
N GLN A 628 24.03 25.81 31.94
CA GLN A 628 24.71 24.80 32.77
C GLN A 628 24.91 25.24 34.23
N ALA A 629 25.37 26.47 34.47
CA ALA A 629 25.60 27.00 35.82
C ALA A 629 24.33 27.10 36.70
N HIS A 630 23.14 27.10 36.09
CA HIS A 630 21.85 27.15 36.79
C HIS A 630 21.08 25.82 36.75
N THR A 631 21.42 24.90 35.85
CA THR A 631 20.64 23.67 35.62
C THR A 631 21.08 22.46 36.42
N ASP A 632 22.29 22.41 36.97
CA ASP A 632 22.79 21.19 37.65
C ASP A 632 21.94 20.80 38.88
N THR A 633 21.26 21.77 39.50
CA THR A 633 20.33 21.54 40.62
C THR A 633 18.89 21.23 40.17
N THR A 634 18.45 21.75 39.03
CA THR A 634 17.09 21.54 38.49
C THR A 634 16.97 20.29 37.61
N THR A 635 18.05 19.88 36.95
CA THR A 635 18.08 18.75 36.00
C THR A 635 17.86 17.41 36.64
N GLN A 636 18.29 17.18 37.88
CA GLN A 636 18.07 15.88 38.56
C GLN A 636 16.57 15.56 38.77
N LEU A 637 15.73 16.59 38.88
CA LEU A 637 14.27 16.45 39.02
C LEU A 637 13.57 16.56 37.66
N ALA A 638 14.00 17.49 36.79
CA ALA A 638 13.41 17.69 35.48
C ALA A 638 13.71 16.54 34.48
N THR A 639 14.85 15.84 34.59
CA THR A 639 15.18 14.71 33.70
C THR A 639 14.20 13.55 33.83
N LYS A 640 13.80 13.19 35.06
CA LYS A 640 12.83 12.11 35.31
C LYS A 640 11.45 12.45 34.73
N ILE A 641 11.01 13.70 34.83
CA ILE A 641 9.74 14.17 34.26
C ILE A 641 9.83 14.26 32.73
N SER A 642 10.93 14.80 32.19
CA SER A 642 11.14 14.94 30.74
C SER A 642 11.28 13.59 30.02
N GLN A 643 11.85 12.57 30.66
CA GLN A 643 11.92 11.21 30.11
C GLN A 643 10.54 10.58 29.97
N LEU A 644 9.66 10.75 30.97
CA LEU A 644 8.28 10.27 30.89
C LEU A 644 7.45 11.05 29.85
N SER A 645 7.54 12.39 29.80
CA SER A 645 6.89 13.17 28.73
C SER A 645 7.37 12.77 27.35
N LYS A 646 8.68 12.63 27.11
CA LYS A 646 9.22 12.22 25.80
C LYS A 646 8.78 10.81 25.39
N HIS A 647 8.53 9.92 26.36
CA HIS A 647 7.97 8.60 26.08
C HIS A 647 6.49 8.68 25.69
N ALA A 648 5.71 9.55 26.35
CA ALA A 648 4.32 9.82 25.99
C ALA A 648 4.18 10.53 24.64
N ASP A 649 5.04 11.52 24.35
CA ASP A 649 5.07 12.24 23.07
C ASP A 649 5.42 11.30 21.92
N ARG A 650 6.39 10.39 22.11
CA ARG A 650 6.73 9.33 21.15
C ARG A 650 5.57 8.37 20.93
N LEU A 651 4.98 7.81 22.00
CA LEU A 651 3.80 6.95 21.88
C LEU A 651 2.64 7.66 21.14
N THR A 652 2.45 8.96 21.36
CA THR A 652 1.43 9.75 20.68
C THR A 652 1.76 9.98 19.20
N GLN A 653 3.04 10.21 18.88
CA GLN A 653 3.51 10.29 17.48
C GLN A 653 3.42 8.94 16.77
N ASP A 654 3.78 7.84 17.42
CA ASP A 654 3.71 6.47 16.89
C ASP A 654 2.25 6.07 16.66
N LEU A 655 1.34 6.35 17.61
CA LEU A 655 -0.10 6.18 17.45
C LEU A 655 -0.66 7.03 16.31
N HIS A 656 -0.19 8.29 16.16
CA HIS A 656 -0.60 9.14 15.06
C HIS A 656 -0.09 8.59 13.71
N GLN A 657 1.17 8.16 13.63
CA GLN A 657 1.74 7.52 12.44
C GLN A 657 0.97 6.25 12.07
N ILE A 658 0.68 5.36 13.03
CA ILE A 658 -0.15 4.17 12.82
C ILE A 658 -1.55 4.56 12.33
N SER A 659 -2.15 5.64 12.85
CA SER A 659 -3.45 6.14 12.37
C SER A 659 -3.39 6.67 10.94
N THR A 660 -2.32 7.36 10.55
CA THR A 660 -2.11 7.83 9.17
C THR A 660 -1.79 6.71 8.20
N LEU A 661 -1.01 5.70 8.62
CA LEU A 661 -0.73 4.50 7.83
C LEU A 661 -2.03 3.73 7.57
N ARG A 662 -2.85 3.48 8.58
CA ARG A 662 -4.19 2.88 8.41
C ARG A 662 -5.11 3.69 7.50
N ALA A 663 -5.04 5.02 7.55
CA ALA A 663 -5.81 5.87 6.65
C ALA A 663 -5.33 5.75 5.18
N CYS A 664 -4.01 5.66 4.97
CA CYS A 664 -3.42 5.40 3.65
C CYS A 664 -3.74 3.99 3.13
N GLU A 665 -3.63 2.96 3.96
CA GLU A 665 -4.03 1.57 3.64
C GLU A 665 -5.52 1.50 3.27
N HIS A 666 -6.40 2.16 4.04
CA HIS A 666 -7.82 2.26 3.67
C HIS A 666 -8.07 3.05 2.38
N ALA A 667 -7.25 4.05 2.06
CA ALA A 667 -7.36 4.78 0.79
C ALA A 667 -6.87 3.91 -0.40
N GLN A 668 -5.80 3.14 -0.20
CA GLN A 668 -5.28 2.16 -1.16
C GLN A 668 -6.32 1.07 -1.42
N HIS A 669 -6.85 0.40 -0.39
CA HIS A 669 -7.88 -0.62 -0.56
C HIS A 669 -9.18 -0.09 -1.18
N ARG A 670 -9.52 1.19 -1.00
CA ARG A 670 -10.63 1.82 -1.75
C ARG A 670 -10.29 2.02 -3.22
N ALA A 671 -9.09 2.51 -3.54
CA ALA A 671 -8.64 2.65 -4.92
C ALA A 671 -8.56 1.29 -5.64
N GLU A 672 -8.00 0.27 -4.99
CA GLU A 672 -7.96 -1.12 -5.47
C GLU A 672 -9.39 -1.68 -5.69
N HIS A 673 -10.30 -1.43 -4.75
CA HIS A 673 -11.71 -1.83 -4.88
C HIS A 673 -12.41 -1.13 -6.05
N ASP A 674 -12.21 0.18 -6.21
CA ASP A 674 -12.81 0.97 -7.29
C ASP A 674 -12.21 0.60 -8.66
N GLU A 675 -10.93 0.26 -8.71
CA GLU A 675 -10.26 -0.29 -9.91
C GLU A 675 -10.75 -1.70 -10.25
N LEU A 676 -10.88 -2.59 -9.25
CA LEU A 676 -11.48 -3.92 -9.43
C LEU A 676 -12.96 -3.83 -9.87
N GLN A 677 -13.73 -2.89 -9.32
CA GLN A 677 -15.11 -2.66 -9.70
C GLN A 677 -15.21 -2.09 -11.12
N SER A 678 -14.33 -1.17 -11.49
CA SER A 678 -14.22 -0.59 -12.84
C SER A 678 -13.84 -1.65 -13.88
N THR A 679 -12.79 -2.43 -13.63
CA THR A 679 -12.33 -3.51 -14.51
C THR A 679 -13.38 -4.61 -14.63
N HIS A 680 -14.02 -5.04 -13.53
CA HIS A 680 -15.12 -6.00 -13.58
C HIS A 680 -16.33 -5.46 -14.35
N ALA A 681 -16.72 -4.19 -14.15
CA ALA A 681 -17.78 -3.55 -14.92
C ALA A 681 -17.46 -3.50 -16.43
N ARG A 682 -16.20 -3.21 -16.79
CA ARG A 682 -15.74 -3.22 -18.18
C ARG A 682 -15.79 -4.62 -18.79
N VAL A 683 -15.27 -5.64 -18.10
CA VAL A 683 -15.31 -7.03 -18.55
C VAL A 683 -16.74 -7.52 -18.71
N VAL A 684 -17.65 -7.18 -17.78
CA VAL A 684 -19.08 -7.51 -17.91
C VAL A 684 -19.73 -6.80 -19.10
N ALA A 685 -19.37 -5.54 -19.39
CA ALA A 685 -19.83 -4.82 -20.56
C ALA A 685 -19.29 -5.42 -21.88
N ASP A 686 -18.00 -5.75 -21.93
CA ASP A 686 -17.32 -6.37 -23.07
C ASP A 686 -17.92 -7.76 -23.37
N LEU A 687 -18.15 -8.57 -22.34
CA LEU A 687 -18.81 -9.88 -22.45
C LEU A 687 -20.26 -9.75 -22.91
N ARG A 688 -21.05 -8.81 -22.37
CA ARG A 688 -22.41 -8.54 -22.85
C ARG A 688 -22.43 -8.09 -24.31
N ALA A 689 -21.50 -7.24 -24.72
CA ALA A 689 -21.35 -6.80 -26.10
C ALA A 689 -20.89 -7.96 -27.02
N GLN A 690 -20.07 -8.89 -26.53
CA GLN A 690 -19.67 -10.09 -27.26
C GLN A 690 -20.83 -11.08 -27.40
N VAL A 691 -21.63 -11.28 -26.34
CA VAL A 691 -22.87 -12.07 -26.38
C VAL A 691 -23.83 -11.47 -27.40
N GLY A 692 -24.16 -10.17 -27.33
CA GLY A 692 -25.04 -9.52 -28.31
C GLY A 692 -24.53 -9.59 -29.76
N ARG A 693 -23.20 -9.48 -29.99
CA ARG A 693 -22.59 -9.72 -31.31
C ARG A 693 -22.70 -11.18 -31.76
N SER A 694 -22.71 -12.13 -30.84
CA SER A 694 -22.88 -13.56 -31.15
C SER A 694 -24.35 -13.90 -31.42
N GLU A 695 -25.29 -13.33 -30.66
CA GLU A 695 -26.73 -13.46 -30.85
C GLU A 695 -27.13 -12.90 -32.22
N ALA A 696 -26.71 -11.68 -32.57
CA ALA A 696 -26.95 -11.09 -33.89
C ALA A 696 -26.38 -11.93 -35.05
N ARG A 697 -25.22 -12.59 -34.84
CA ARG A 697 -24.66 -13.54 -35.83
C ARG A 697 -25.46 -14.83 -35.93
N VAL A 698 -26.00 -15.33 -34.83
CA VAL A 698 -26.91 -16.49 -34.83
C VAL A 698 -28.19 -16.13 -35.58
N GLU A 699 -28.81 -14.99 -35.30
CA GLU A 699 -29.99 -14.50 -36.04
C GLU A 699 -29.72 -14.33 -37.55
N GLU A 700 -28.55 -13.77 -37.92
CA GLU A 700 -28.13 -13.64 -39.33
C GLU A 700 -27.96 -15.02 -40.01
N VAL A 701 -27.37 -15.99 -39.30
CA VAL A 701 -27.18 -17.36 -39.81
C VAL A 701 -28.52 -18.10 -39.89
N GLU A 702 -29.39 -17.98 -38.89
CA GLU A 702 -30.73 -18.57 -38.90
C GLU A 702 -31.58 -18.00 -40.05
N LYS A 703 -31.52 -16.68 -40.28
CA LYS A 703 -32.16 -16.03 -41.42
C LYS A 703 -31.62 -16.56 -42.75
N ARG A 704 -30.30 -16.66 -42.92
CA ARG A 704 -29.68 -17.26 -44.12
C ARG A 704 -30.06 -18.73 -44.30
N CYS A 705 -30.14 -19.51 -43.23
CA CYS A 705 -30.62 -20.90 -43.27
C CYS A 705 -32.08 -20.98 -43.69
N GLY A 706 -32.94 -20.06 -43.25
CA GLY A 706 -34.33 -19.93 -43.70
C GLY A 706 -34.44 -19.57 -45.19
N GLU A 707 -33.65 -18.59 -45.65
CA GLU A 707 -33.57 -18.18 -47.06
C GLU A 707 -33.08 -19.33 -47.95
N LEU A 708 -32.00 -20.01 -47.56
CA LEU A 708 -31.48 -21.19 -48.28
C LEU A 708 -32.48 -22.35 -48.25
N GLY A 709 -33.17 -22.59 -47.13
CA GLY A 709 -34.23 -23.60 -47.04
C GLY A 709 -35.39 -23.32 -47.99
N ALA A 710 -35.80 -22.05 -48.14
CA ALA A 710 -36.80 -21.64 -49.12
C ALA A 710 -36.33 -21.83 -50.57
N VAL A 711 -35.05 -21.52 -50.86
CA VAL A 711 -34.44 -21.76 -52.19
C VAL A 711 -34.36 -23.25 -52.51
N VAL A 712 -33.94 -24.09 -51.56
CA VAL A 712 -33.90 -25.56 -51.73
C VAL A 712 -35.31 -26.09 -52.00
N ALA A 713 -36.31 -25.73 -51.20
CA ALA A 713 -37.69 -26.16 -51.41
C ALA A 713 -38.26 -25.68 -52.77
N ALA A 714 -37.86 -24.51 -53.27
CA ALA A 714 -38.23 -24.03 -54.60
C ALA A 714 -37.53 -24.81 -55.73
N LEU A 715 -36.26 -25.17 -55.55
CA LEU A 715 -35.50 -26.00 -56.51
C LEU A 715 -36.01 -27.45 -56.52
N GLU A 716 -36.40 -28.01 -55.38
CA GLU A 716 -37.00 -29.34 -55.30
C GLU A 716 -38.33 -29.40 -56.06
N ARG A 717 -39.22 -28.42 -55.87
CA ARG A 717 -40.47 -28.30 -56.65
C ARG A 717 -40.19 -28.22 -58.16
N LYS A 718 -39.23 -27.40 -58.59
CA LYS A 718 -38.80 -27.33 -60.01
C LYS A 718 -38.27 -28.68 -60.51
N CYS A 719 -37.45 -29.39 -59.72
CA CYS A 719 -36.98 -30.73 -60.06
C CYS A 719 -38.14 -31.73 -60.19
N GLU A 720 -39.17 -31.64 -59.35
CA GLU A 720 -40.36 -32.50 -59.43
C GLU A 720 -41.22 -32.20 -60.67
N GLU A 721 -41.39 -30.92 -61.00
CA GLU A 721 -42.05 -30.45 -62.22
C GLU A 721 -41.30 -30.90 -63.48
N GLU A 722 -39.99 -30.74 -63.55
CA GLU A 722 -39.16 -31.24 -64.65
C GLU A 722 -39.23 -32.78 -64.76
N ARG A 723 -39.11 -33.50 -63.63
CA ARG A 723 -39.29 -34.97 -63.60
C ARG A 723 -40.68 -35.38 -64.07
N ARG A 724 -41.72 -34.57 -63.83
CA ARG A 724 -43.07 -34.81 -64.36
C ARG A 724 -43.12 -34.55 -65.87
N LEU A 725 -42.60 -33.43 -66.34
CA LEU A 725 -42.55 -33.09 -67.78
C LEU A 725 -41.75 -34.14 -68.58
N VAL A 726 -40.62 -34.64 -68.06
CA VAL A 726 -39.85 -35.73 -68.67
C VAL A 726 -40.67 -37.03 -68.76
N ARG A 727 -41.45 -37.36 -67.71
CA ARG A 727 -42.38 -38.52 -67.75
C ARG A 727 -43.49 -38.33 -68.80
N GLU A 728 -44.08 -37.13 -68.89
CA GLU A 728 -45.11 -36.81 -69.88
C GLU A 728 -44.56 -36.83 -71.32
N CYS A 729 -43.39 -36.25 -71.56
CA CYS A 729 -42.69 -36.28 -72.85
C CYS A 729 -42.28 -37.71 -73.25
N GLY A 730 -41.75 -38.51 -72.31
CA GLY A 730 -41.42 -39.92 -72.54
C GLY A 730 -42.65 -40.77 -72.87
N ALA A 731 -43.80 -40.50 -72.26
CA ALA A 731 -45.06 -41.15 -72.61
C ALA A 731 -45.53 -40.75 -74.02
N ARG A 732 -45.45 -39.47 -74.39
CA ARG A 732 -45.76 -38.97 -75.74
C ARG A 732 -44.83 -39.58 -76.80
N LEU A 733 -43.54 -39.73 -76.51
CA LEU A 733 -42.56 -40.36 -77.39
C LEU A 733 -42.94 -41.81 -77.69
N ARG A 734 -43.23 -42.64 -76.67
CA ARG A 734 -43.67 -44.03 -76.85
C ARG A 734 -44.95 -44.16 -77.68
N VAL A 735 -45.89 -43.21 -77.51
CA VAL A 735 -47.11 -43.15 -78.34
C VAL A 735 -46.79 -42.76 -79.79
N ALA A 736 -45.79 -41.91 -80.03
CA ALA A 736 -45.32 -41.58 -81.38
C ALA A 736 -44.56 -42.76 -82.03
N GLU A 737 -43.69 -43.44 -81.29
CA GLU A 737 -42.94 -44.63 -81.72
C GLU A 737 -43.87 -45.77 -82.10
N THR A 738 -44.81 -46.13 -81.24
CA THR A 738 -45.81 -47.18 -81.53
C THR A 738 -46.69 -46.84 -82.74
N ARG A 739 -47.06 -45.56 -82.94
CA ARG A 739 -47.73 -45.10 -84.17
C ARG A 739 -46.84 -45.21 -85.40
N ALA A 740 -45.57 -44.83 -85.31
CA ALA A 740 -44.60 -44.93 -86.40
C ALA A 740 -44.34 -46.40 -86.78
N GLU A 741 -44.25 -47.32 -85.81
CA GLU A 741 -44.16 -48.76 -86.05
C GLU A 741 -45.41 -49.30 -86.76
N VAL A 742 -46.62 -48.90 -86.34
CA VAL A 742 -47.87 -49.31 -86.99
C VAL A 742 -47.90 -48.83 -88.45
N LEU A 743 -47.51 -47.58 -88.70
CA LEU A 743 -47.41 -47.04 -90.06
C LEU A 743 -46.33 -47.76 -90.88
N ALA A 744 -45.17 -48.06 -90.30
CA ALA A 744 -44.09 -48.81 -90.98
C ALA A 744 -44.54 -50.23 -91.36
N ARG A 745 -45.29 -50.92 -90.48
CA ARG A 745 -45.91 -52.23 -90.78
C ARG A 745 -46.96 -52.13 -91.88
N GLN A 746 -47.77 -51.06 -91.90
CA GLN A 746 -48.74 -50.79 -92.98
C GLN A 746 -48.05 -50.54 -94.33
N VAL A 747 -47.00 -49.71 -94.36
CA VAL A 747 -46.20 -49.46 -95.56
C VAL A 747 -45.56 -50.76 -96.06
N ALA A 748 -44.93 -51.53 -95.18
CA ALA A 748 -44.35 -52.83 -95.54
C ALA A 748 -45.39 -53.83 -96.08
N SER A 749 -46.63 -53.81 -95.57
CA SER A 749 -47.73 -54.61 -96.11
C SER A 749 -48.19 -54.12 -97.49
N ALA A 750 -48.26 -52.80 -97.70
CA ALA A 750 -48.61 -52.21 -98.99
C ALA A 750 -47.55 -52.54 -100.06
N SER A 751 -46.27 -52.42 -99.74
CA SER A 751 -45.17 -52.78 -100.66
C SER A 751 -45.15 -54.27 -101.01
N ARG A 752 -45.54 -55.17 -100.09
CA ARG A 752 -45.70 -56.60 -100.42
C ARG A 752 -46.83 -56.82 -101.43
N LYS A 753 -47.98 -56.18 -101.22
CA LYS A 753 -49.11 -56.23 -102.17
C LYS A 753 -48.74 -55.64 -103.53
N GLU A 754 -47.93 -54.59 -103.57
CA GLU A 754 -47.43 -54.02 -104.83
C GLU A 754 -46.55 -55.02 -105.58
N VAL A 755 -45.66 -55.74 -104.88
CA VAL A 755 -44.85 -56.83 -105.47
C VAL A 755 -45.73 -57.99 -105.96
N GLU A 756 -46.71 -58.41 -105.17
CA GLU A 756 -47.69 -59.45 -105.55
C GLU A 756 -48.45 -59.06 -106.83
N LEU A 757 -48.98 -57.83 -106.90
CA LEU A 757 -49.67 -57.30 -108.09
C LEU A 757 -48.74 -57.15 -109.31
N VAL A 758 -47.47 -56.81 -109.10
CA VAL A 758 -46.46 -56.76 -110.17
C VAL A 758 -46.15 -58.16 -110.71
N ASP A 759 -46.09 -59.18 -109.86
CA ASP A 759 -45.86 -60.56 -110.27
C ASP A 759 -47.10 -61.21 -110.89
N GLU A 760 -48.31 -60.88 -110.43
CA GLU A 760 -49.57 -61.18 -111.12
C GLU A 760 -49.62 -60.52 -112.50
N ARG A 761 -49.24 -59.24 -112.61
CA ARG A 761 -49.14 -58.55 -113.91
C ARG A 761 -48.14 -59.24 -114.84
N LYS A 762 -46.96 -59.65 -114.34
CA LYS A 762 -45.98 -60.44 -115.14
C LYS A 762 -46.55 -61.79 -115.55
N ARG A 763 -47.33 -62.45 -114.69
CA ARG A 763 -48.00 -63.72 -114.99
C ARG A 763 -49.05 -63.55 -116.08
N LEU A 764 -49.96 -62.59 -115.93
CA LEU A 764 -50.98 -62.24 -116.92
C LEU A 764 -50.35 -61.82 -118.25
N GLN A 765 -49.23 -61.08 -118.23
CA GLN A 765 -48.46 -60.75 -119.43
C GLN A 765 -47.96 -62.02 -120.14
N ARG A 766 -47.37 -62.98 -119.41
CA ARG A 766 -46.94 -64.28 -119.99
C ARG A 766 -48.12 -65.11 -120.51
N GLU A 767 -49.27 -65.07 -119.85
CA GLU A 767 -50.49 -65.76 -120.30
C GLU A 767 -51.06 -65.12 -121.57
N LEU A 768 -51.01 -63.78 -121.68
CA LEU A 768 -51.39 -63.02 -122.88
C LEU A 768 -50.41 -63.25 -124.04
N ASP A 769 -49.11 -63.31 -123.77
CA ASP A 769 -48.09 -63.61 -124.79
C ASP A 769 -48.16 -65.08 -125.26
N ARG A 770 -48.53 -66.04 -124.39
CA ARG A 770 -48.91 -67.41 -124.81
C ARG A 770 -50.13 -67.40 -125.72
N ALA A 771 -51.21 -66.70 -125.33
CA ALA A 771 -52.42 -66.60 -126.14
C ALA A 771 -52.15 -65.94 -127.52
N ARG A 772 -51.19 -65.01 -127.61
CA ARG A 772 -50.68 -64.48 -128.89
C ARG A 772 -49.95 -65.55 -129.70
N MET A 773 -49.02 -66.28 -129.10
CA MET A 773 -48.30 -67.37 -129.77
C MET A 773 -49.23 -68.48 -130.27
N ASP A 774 -50.26 -68.84 -129.49
CA ASP A 774 -51.28 -69.81 -129.87
C ASP A 774 -52.19 -69.27 -130.98
N ARG A 775 -52.54 -67.99 -130.96
CA ARG A 775 -53.25 -67.32 -132.06
C ARG A 775 -52.43 -67.30 -133.34
N GLU A 776 -51.16 -66.89 -133.28
CA GLU A 776 -50.25 -66.93 -134.42
C GLU A 776 -50.04 -68.36 -134.93
N ARG A 777 -50.06 -69.37 -134.04
CA ARG A 777 -50.02 -70.78 -134.42
C ARG A 777 -51.28 -71.19 -135.17
N ILE A 778 -52.47 -70.82 -134.69
CA ILE A 778 -53.75 -71.04 -135.40
C ILE A 778 -53.75 -70.31 -136.75
N GLU A 779 -53.22 -69.09 -136.83
CA GLU A 779 -53.09 -68.33 -138.09
C GLU A 779 -52.08 -68.98 -139.06
N ARG A 780 -50.98 -69.57 -138.57
CA ARG A 780 -50.06 -70.41 -139.37
C ARG A 780 -50.69 -71.73 -139.81
N GLU A 781 -51.47 -72.39 -138.95
CA GLU A 781 -52.19 -73.62 -139.26
C GLU A 781 -53.32 -73.37 -140.29
N HIS A 782 -54.03 -72.23 -140.21
CA HIS A 782 -54.93 -71.75 -141.27
C HIS A 782 -54.19 -71.42 -142.58
N ALA A 783 -53.02 -70.76 -142.50
CA ALA A 783 -52.20 -70.44 -143.69
C ALA A 783 -51.50 -71.66 -144.30
N ALA A 784 -51.41 -72.78 -143.57
CA ALA A 784 -50.97 -74.08 -144.09
C ALA A 784 -52.15 -74.85 -144.71
N ALA A 785 -53.32 -74.85 -144.06
CA ALA A 785 -54.54 -75.50 -144.55
C ALA A 785 -55.10 -74.90 -145.86
N LEU A 786 -54.70 -73.67 -146.22
CA LEU A 786 -55.15 -72.98 -147.44
C LEU A 786 -54.16 -73.03 -148.62
N ARG A 787 -53.06 -73.80 -148.55
CA ARG A 787 -52.02 -73.86 -149.61
C ARG A 787 -51.93 -75.17 -150.39
N GLU A 788 -52.91 -76.06 -150.25
CA GLU A 788 -52.99 -77.32 -151.00
C GLU A 788 -54.06 -77.31 -152.11
N ALA A 789 -54.42 -76.13 -152.64
CA ALA A 789 -55.25 -76.02 -153.84
C ALA A 789 -54.88 -74.83 -154.74
N HIS A 790 -54.46 -75.19 -155.96
CA HIS A 790 -54.45 -74.37 -157.19
C HIS A 790 -53.34 -73.34 -157.41
N SER A 791 -53.13 -73.09 -158.71
CA SER A 791 -51.88 -72.57 -159.26
C SER A 791 -52.14 -71.52 -160.33
N ARG A 792 -51.15 -70.64 -160.55
CA ARG A 792 -50.97 -69.73 -161.69
C ARG A 792 -52.06 -68.66 -161.88
N LEU A 793 -51.68 -67.39 -161.68
CA LEU A 793 -51.71 -66.32 -162.70
C LEU A 793 -51.08 -65.02 -162.19
N ARG A 794 -50.41 -64.29 -163.09
CA ARG A 794 -50.00 -62.87 -163.04
C ARG A 794 -50.84 -62.16 -164.15
N PRO A 795 -50.96 -60.81 -164.29
CA PRO A 795 -50.17 -59.74 -163.65
C PRO A 795 -50.90 -58.38 -163.32
N SER A 796 -50.12 -57.43 -162.78
CA SER A 796 -50.06 -55.99 -163.17
C SER A 796 -50.95 -54.89 -162.54
N ILE A 797 -50.28 -53.73 -162.29
CA ILE A 797 -50.71 -52.29 -162.26
C ILE A 797 -51.05 -51.61 -160.91
N HIS A 798 -50.32 -50.49 -160.66
CA HIS A 798 -50.50 -49.32 -159.75
C HIS A 798 -50.56 -49.52 -158.22
N ASP A 799 -49.89 -48.71 -157.37
CA ASP A 799 -49.02 -47.53 -157.61
C ASP A 799 -47.89 -47.39 -156.55
N ASP A 800 -46.78 -46.77 -156.98
CA ASP A 800 -45.66 -46.21 -156.18
C ASP A 800 -46.08 -44.86 -155.50
N PRO A 801 -45.27 -44.15 -154.65
CA PRO A 801 -43.83 -44.30 -154.41
C PRO A 801 -43.32 -44.19 -152.94
N ASP A 802 -42.11 -44.70 -152.69
CA ASP A 802 -41.12 -44.11 -151.75
C ASP A 802 -40.45 -42.90 -152.45
N PRO A 803 -40.13 -41.77 -151.78
CA PRO A 803 -39.05 -41.82 -150.78
C PRO A 803 -39.07 -40.78 -149.62
N ASP A 804 -38.22 -41.08 -148.63
CA ASP A 804 -37.44 -40.17 -147.77
C ASP A 804 -38.09 -39.05 -146.92
N SER A 805 -37.76 -39.13 -145.61
CA SER A 805 -37.39 -38.01 -144.71
C SER A 805 -38.48 -37.30 -143.89
N VAL A 806 -38.11 -36.97 -142.63
CA VAL A 806 -38.79 -36.06 -141.64
C VAL A 806 -40.11 -36.62 -141.06
N ALA A 807 -40.46 -36.57 -139.77
CA ALA A 807 -39.80 -36.24 -138.48
C ALA A 807 -40.35 -37.24 -137.42
N ASP A 808 -39.63 -37.63 -136.36
CA ASP A 808 -39.45 -36.88 -135.11
C ASP A 808 -40.75 -36.26 -134.55
N ASP A 809 -41.48 -37.01 -133.69
CA ASP A 809 -42.49 -36.42 -132.77
C ASP A 809 -42.79 -37.32 -131.55
N ASN A 810 -42.83 -38.65 -131.71
CA ASN A 810 -43.00 -39.58 -130.58
C ASN A 810 -41.78 -39.68 -129.64
N ALA A 811 -40.63 -39.10 -130.02
CA ALA A 811 -39.48 -38.96 -129.14
C ALA A 811 -39.59 -37.74 -128.19
N ALA A 812 -40.41 -36.74 -128.54
CA ALA A 812 -40.59 -35.54 -127.72
C ALA A 812 -41.37 -35.87 -126.44
N GLN A 813 -42.54 -36.52 -126.53
CA GLN A 813 -43.34 -36.89 -125.35
C GLN A 813 -42.59 -37.84 -124.39
N VAL A 814 -41.75 -38.74 -124.90
CA VAL A 814 -40.96 -39.63 -124.04
C VAL A 814 -39.80 -38.88 -123.38
N ARG A 815 -39.15 -37.92 -124.05
CA ARG A 815 -38.14 -37.05 -123.42
C ARG A 815 -38.78 -36.05 -122.45
N GLU A 816 -39.96 -35.52 -122.74
CA GLU A 816 -40.68 -34.59 -121.87
C GLU A 816 -41.21 -35.29 -120.61
N LEU A 817 -41.83 -36.47 -120.71
CA LEU A 817 -42.19 -37.27 -119.54
C LEU A 817 -40.98 -37.67 -118.71
N LYS A 818 -39.83 -37.97 -119.34
CA LYS A 818 -38.58 -38.29 -118.61
C LYS A 818 -38.00 -37.05 -117.93
N ALA A 819 -38.00 -35.89 -118.60
CA ALA A 819 -37.59 -34.61 -118.02
C ALA A 819 -38.57 -34.11 -116.93
N GLU A 820 -39.86 -34.46 -116.99
CA GLU A 820 -40.84 -34.17 -115.94
C GLU A 820 -40.63 -35.09 -114.74
N ILE A 821 -40.35 -36.39 -114.96
CA ILE A 821 -39.95 -37.34 -113.90
C ILE A 821 -38.66 -36.87 -113.21
N ASP A 822 -37.65 -36.42 -113.96
CA ASP A 822 -36.39 -35.96 -113.38
C ASP A 822 -36.53 -34.57 -112.72
N ARG A 823 -37.38 -33.68 -113.23
CA ARG A 823 -37.79 -32.44 -112.52
C ARG A 823 -38.58 -32.73 -111.24
N VAL A 824 -39.43 -33.76 -111.21
CA VAL A 824 -40.14 -34.20 -110.00
C VAL A 824 -39.19 -34.83 -108.99
N LYS A 825 -38.22 -35.67 -109.42
CA LYS A 825 -37.16 -36.21 -108.56
C LYS A 825 -36.28 -35.12 -107.93
N HIS A 826 -35.87 -34.12 -108.71
CA HIS A 826 -35.12 -32.99 -108.14
C HIS A 826 -35.98 -32.11 -107.23
N ARG A 827 -37.29 -31.92 -107.49
CA ARG A 827 -38.20 -31.24 -106.56
C ARG A 827 -38.41 -32.02 -105.24
N THR A 828 -38.40 -33.36 -105.25
CA THR A 828 -38.48 -34.15 -104.01
C THR A 828 -37.17 -34.21 -103.23
N GLN A 829 -36.02 -34.32 -103.91
CA GLN A 829 -34.70 -34.23 -103.26
C GLN A 829 -34.41 -32.82 -102.70
N ALA A 830 -34.79 -31.75 -103.42
CA ALA A 830 -34.65 -30.39 -102.90
C ALA A 830 -35.54 -30.14 -101.67
N ARG A 831 -36.78 -30.67 -101.65
CA ARG A 831 -37.70 -30.53 -100.52
C ARG A 831 -37.31 -31.36 -99.28
N SER A 832 -36.58 -32.48 -99.42
CA SER A 832 -36.06 -33.20 -98.25
C SER A 832 -34.91 -32.42 -97.59
N HIS A 833 -33.97 -31.90 -98.38
CA HIS A 833 -32.86 -31.08 -97.85
C HIS A 833 -33.34 -29.75 -97.24
N GLN A 834 -34.33 -29.08 -97.82
CA GLN A 834 -34.85 -27.82 -97.26
C GLN A 834 -35.60 -28.02 -95.94
N ARG A 835 -36.28 -29.16 -95.74
CA ARG A 835 -36.92 -29.51 -94.46
C ARG A 835 -35.92 -29.96 -93.38
N HIS A 836 -34.82 -30.63 -93.75
CA HIS A 836 -33.77 -30.94 -92.77
C HIS A 836 -32.97 -29.70 -92.34
N ALA A 837 -32.75 -28.73 -93.23
CA ALA A 837 -32.08 -27.48 -92.87
C ALA A 837 -32.89 -26.63 -91.86
N GLN A 838 -34.22 -26.54 -92.02
CA GLN A 838 -35.08 -25.79 -91.09
C GLN A 838 -35.28 -26.49 -89.73
N ALA A 839 -35.20 -27.81 -89.65
CA ALA A 839 -35.38 -28.54 -88.39
C ALA A 839 -34.18 -28.46 -87.43
N VAL A 840 -32.96 -28.22 -87.95
CA VAL A 840 -31.73 -28.21 -87.13
C VAL A 840 -31.36 -26.80 -86.61
N MET A 841 -31.76 -25.74 -87.32
CA MET A 841 -31.47 -24.35 -86.92
C MET A 841 -32.51 -23.73 -85.96
N GLY A 842 -33.64 -24.39 -85.70
CA GLY A 842 -34.73 -23.85 -84.87
C GLY A 842 -34.66 -24.17 -83.37
N GLY A 843 -33.70 -24.98 -82.92
CA GLY A 843 -33.71 -25.57 -81.57
C GLY A 843 -32.78 -24.95 -80.51
N LEU A 844 -32.06 -23.86 -80.83
CA LEU A 844 -30.89 -23.41 -80.06
C LEU A 844 -30.90 -21.92 -79.65
N ALA A 845 -32.08 -21.28 -79.57
CA ALA A 845 -32.22 -19.83 -79.34
C ALA A 845 -33.34 -19.42 -78.35
N VAL A 846 -33.57 -20.17 -77.26
CA VAL A 846 -34.59 -19.84 -76.23
C VAL A 846 -34.11 -20.08 -74.79
N ALA A 847 -32.85 -19.74 -74.47
CA ALA A 847 -32.28 -20.01 -73.13
C ALA A 847 -31.28 -18.95 -72.62
N ALA A 848 -31.33 -17.71 -73.11
CA ALA A 848 -30.39 -16.64 -72.71
C ALA A 848 -31.01 -15.23 -72.79
N THR A 849 -32.15 -15.00 -72.13
CA THR A 849 -32.77 -13.65 -72.08
C THR A 849 -33.60 -13.39 -70.81
N THR A 850 -33.11 -13.83 -69.66
CA THR A 850 -33.62 -13.41 -68.33
C THR A 850 -32.48 -13.44 -67.32
N MET A 851 -31.85 -12.28 -67.09
CA MET A 851 -31.07 -11.86 -65.89
C MET A 851 -30.20 -10.66 -66.29
N ASP A 852 -30.83 -9.53 -66.60
CA ASP A 852 -30.18 -8.22 -66.50
C ASP A 852 -31.20 -7.26 -65.89
N GLY A 853 -31.15 -7.18 -64.56
CA GLY A 853 -32.03 -6.38 -63.72
C GLY A 853 -31.20 -5.40 -62.92
N GLY A 854 -30.50 -4.50 -63.63
CA GLY A 854 -29.83 -3.35 -63.01
C GLY A 854 -30.87 -2.35 -62.53
N GLY A 855 -31.09 -2.30 -61.21
CA GLY A 855 -31.92 -1.29 -60.58
C GLY A 855 -31.33 0.10 -60.80
N ASN A 856 -32.17 1.03 -61.26
CA ASN A 856 -31.81 2.42 -61.52
C ASN A 856 -32.58 3.30 -60.53
N ASP A 857 -32.21 3.22 -59.26
CA ASP A 857 -32.78 4.02 -58.18
C ASP A 857 -32.05 5.37 -58.13
N ASN A 858 -32.54 6.30 -58.95
CA ASN A 858 -32.43 7.73 -58.67
C ASN A 858 -33.54 8.06 -57.65
N ASP A 859 -33.16 8.35 -56.41
CA ASP A 859 -33.94 9.24 -55.55
C ASP A 859 -33.07 10.47 -55.26
N GLU A 860 -33.50 11.61 -55.81
CA GLU A 860 -33.14 12.95 -55.34
C GLU A 860 -33.92 13.27 -54.06
N LEU A 861 -33.64 14.44 -53.45
CA LEU A 861 -34.15 14.97 -52.16
C LEU A 861 -33.32 14.49 -50.95
N ASP A 862 -32.88 15.35 -50.03
CA ASP A 862 -33.12 16.80 -49.92
C ASP A 862 -31.93 17.55 -49.28
N ASP A 863 -31.95 18.87 -49.42
CA ASP A 863 -31.12 19.80 -48.65
C ASP A 863 -31.24 19.56 -47.13
N LEU A 864 -30.16 19.79 -46.38
CA LEU A 864 -30.10 20.94 -45.45
C LEU A 864 -28.72 21.08 -44.79
N SER A 865 -28.34 22.35 -44.58
CA SER A 865 -27.16 22.76 -43.82
C SER A 865 -27.58 23.15 -42.41
N ASP A 866 -26.92 22.58 -41.39
CA ASP A 866 -26.43 23.26 -40.17
C ASP A 866 -25.62 22.27 -39.30
#